data_AF-A0A9K3LG19-F1
#
_entry.id   AF-A0A9K3LG19-F1
#
_cell.length_a   1.000
_cell.length_b   1.000
_cell.length_c   1.000
_cell.angle_alpha   90.00
_cell.angle_beta   90.00
_cell.angle_gamma   90.00
#
_symmetry.space_group_name_H-M   'P 1'
#
loop_
_entity.id
_entity.type
_entity.pdbx_description
1 polymer ?
#
loop_
_entity_poly.entity_id
_entity_poly.type
_entity_poly.pdbx_seq_one_letter_code
_entity_poly.pdbx_strand_id
1 'polypeptide(L)'
;MSQATNGSCPAARKAPNKVSSLIVGAKCQAKACMVTDLSECSRRYGSSAKTKILEGVVLEIISMTNPKTNRTANNVRARYDLGGGHLKDVTLHIRSVEVVSESVRANPSPVAVPLPVPPPVTAPAVAPALSPPTSVAAATPPPTPAGTLPPTPAPPTAPSVAQSPTIPVVTSHKVDWFIDDEAVLEQIGKPTPRRAWSIKSPIGDVLQAGSNADNRRTKMDVFLLAFPPESLVSICRNTNVVLENIGKPTTTVGELLKFFGVIILATRFEFESRASLWSDTSTSPFIPAPAFGETGMKRRRFDDIWSCLRWGDQPSERPERMSSEQYRWLLVDDFVEQFNEHMAQAFVPSEHICVDESISRWYGQGGHWINMGLPCYVAIDRKPENGCEIQDAACGQSGIMLRLKLVKTAAEESTTTQVHDEHLLHGTNVLKFLVSPWSFSGRIVCADSYFASVGAAEELKRNGLKFIGVVKTATKKYPMPYLQALELQGRGDRRGLVARDAEGRPSLIACVWMDRERRYFISNAHGLAPGTPYVRKRWRQLDQTLNADPVRQTLVVEQPKLAEVYYDVCGKIDQHNRDRQDTLGVERKLVTTKWDKRVGLSIFSMIVVNTYRMYMGLTYPRGEGRSQKLFYEQLAEELILNKYDAAMRMPRNSNELPNRMGHCPPAINHLDGTPRMGTHAHLTPTKRKRKGTNFALQGNCRVYNLTDVTPASRPSPVAGGNLLAYASRLKPGSDLVSSIEEFAAQVIAAVADGGDVSSSQACFVLSAVGSLECVTLRMANACRVGGGGDGLNDSMSKSNDIKTWNQRLEIVSLMGTLSPSGKHLHMSVSDEHGRVFGGHVMSGTVYTTLELVLGVIQGVEFSRELDPNTGYRELMVRSDKRIIDEA
;
A
#
# COMPACT_ATOMS: atom_id res chain seq x y z
N MET A 1 20.91 64.58 -76.08
CA MET A 1 19.45 64.40 -75.93
C MET A 1 19.21 63.02 -75.35
N SER A 2 18.29 62.75 -74.43
CA SER A 2 17.50 63.64 -73.56
C SER A 2 16.93 62.79 -72.40
N GLN A 3 16.52 63.42 -71.30
CA GLN A 3 16.01 62.71 -70.11
C GLN A 3 14.62 62.07 -70.35
N ALA A 4 14.33 61.00 -69.62
CA ALA A 4 12.98 60.54 -69.29
C ALA A 4 12.99 59.94 -67.86
N THR A 5 11.91 60.13 -67.11
CA THR A 5 11.87 59.91 -65.65
C THR A 5 11.13 58.63 -65.25
N ASN A 6 11.68 57.87 -64.29
CA ASN A 6 10.95 56.76 -63.65
C ASN A 6 9.82 57.28 -62.75
N GLY A 7 8.58 56.91 -63.06
CA GLY A 7 7.42 57.13 -62.20
C GLY A 7 7.29 56.11 -61.07
N SER A 8 6.78 56.54 -59.92
CA SER A 8 6.61 55.69 -58.73
C SER A 8 5.33 54.84 -58.76
N CYS A 9 5.41 53.59 -58.31
CA CYS A 9 4.25 52.75 -57.98
C CYS A 9 4.15 52.59 -56.44
N PRO A 10 2.95 52.48 -55.83
CA PRO A 10 2.77 52.71 -54.40
C PRO A 10 3.26 51.55 -53.52
N ALA A 11 3.73 51.89 -52.31
CA ALA A 11 4.22 50.92 -51.34
C ALA A 11 3.11 50.00 -50.81
N ALA A 12 3.36 48.69 -50.83
CA ALA A 12 2.45 47.71 -50.23
C ALA A 12 2.31 47.94 -48.72
N ARG A 13 1.06 47.99 -48.22
CA ARG A 13 0.77 48.11 -46.79
C ARG A 13 1.33 46.89 -46.05
N LYS A 14 2.35 47.11 -45.21
CA LYS A 14 2.81 46.08 -44.26
C LYS A 14 1.65 45.67 -43.36
N ALA A 15 1.52 44.36 -43.11
CA ALA A 15 0.57 43.86 -42.11
C ALA A 15 0.85 44.51 -40.75
N PRO A 16 -0.19 44.81 -39.93
CA PRO A 16 0.00 45.41 -38.62
C PRO A 16 0.86 44.50 -37.74
N ASN A 17 1.77 45.11 -36.99
CA ASN A 17 2.67 44.39 -36.10
C ASN A 17 1.82 43.65 -35.04
N LYS A 18 2.13 42.38 -34.72
CA LYS A 18 1.35 41.59 -33.72
C LYS A 18 1.26 42.26 -32.33
N VAL A 19 2.12 43.25 -32.06
CA VAL A 19 2.11 44.10 -30.87
C VAL A 19 0.95 45.12 -30.86
N SER A 20 0.52 45.66 -32.00
CA SER A 20 -0.47 46.74 -32.06
C SER A 20 -1.93 46.29 -32.02
N SER A 21 -2.19 44.99 -32.04
CA SER A 21 -3.53 44.39 -31.88
C SER A 21 -3.76 43.75 -30.51
N LEU A 22 -2.73 43.70 -29.65
CA LEU A 22 -2.85 43.36 -28.24
C LEU A 22 -2.99 44.66 -27.45
N ILE A 23 -4.19 44.90 -26.92
CA ILE A 23 -4.49 45.98 -25.99
C ILE A 23 -5.14 45.40 -24.73
N VAL A 24 -5.10 46.13 -23.61
CA VAL A 24 -5.82 45.72 -22.39
C VAL A 24 -7.32 45.59 -22.70
N GLY A 25 -7.93 44.50 -22.25
CA GLY A 25 -9.31 44.13 -22.58
C GLY A 25 -9.49 43.33 -23.88
N ALA A 26 -8.46 43.16 -24.71
CA ALA A 26 -8.57 42.37 -25.93
C ALA A 26 -8.78 40.88 -25.66
N LYS A 27 -9.64 40.24 -26.46
CA LYS A 27 -9.78 38.77 -26.53
C LYS A 27 -8.54 38.15 -27.15
N CYS A 28 -8.01 37.12 -26.50
CA CYS A 28 -6.82 36.41 -26.92
C CYS A 28 -6.96 34.90 -26.71
N GLN A 29 -6.10 34.13 -27.38
CA GLN A 29 -6.04 32.68 -27.29
C GLN A 29 -4.60 32.22 -27.03
N ALA A 30 -4.46 31.14 -26.27
CA ALA A 30 -3.17 30.49 -26.01
C ALA A 30 -3.35 28.98 -25.82
N LYS A 31 -2.27 28.20 -26.01
CA LYS A 31 -2.29 26.75 -25.70
C LYS A 31 -2.38 26.53 -24.20
N ALA A 32 -3.24 25.60 -23.77
CA ALA A 32 -3.46 25.31 -22.35
C ALA A 32 -2.16 24.95 -21.60
N CYS A 33 -1.25 24.23 -22.25
CA CYS A 33 0.06 23.84 -21.70
C CYS A 33 1.09 24.99 -21.60
N MET A 34 0.76 26.19 -22.07
CA MET A 34 1.51 27.43 -21.77
C MET A 34 0.89 28.16 -20.57
N VAL A 35 -0.42 28.09 -20.41
CA VAL A 35 -1.19 28.71 -19.33
C VAL A 35 -1.05 27.92 -18.01
N THR A 36 -0.99 26.59 -18.07
CA THR A 36 -0.91 25.76 -16.86
C THR A 36 -0.11 24.47 -17.09
N ASP A 37 0.30 23.84 -15.98
CA ASP A 37 1.14 22.66 -16.01
C ASP A 37 0.55 21.55 -16.88
N LEU A 38 1.41 20.87 -17.65
CA LEU A 38 0.99 19.76 -18.50
C LEU A 38 0.25 18.67 -17.71
N SER A 39 0.53 18.48 -16.42
CA SER A 39 -0.20 17.54 -15.55
C SER A 39 -1.66 17.95 -15.29
N GLU A 40 -1.97 19.25 -15.27
CA GLU A 40 -3.33 19.78 -15.16
C GLU A 40 -4.02 19.73 -16.53
N CYS A 41 -3.31 20.03 -17.63
CA CYS A 41 -3.84 19.84 -18.98
C CYS A 41 -4.18 18.38 -19.28
N SER A 42 -3.36 17.41 -18.85
CA SER A 42 -3.64 15.97 -18.98
C SER A 42 -4.78 15.49 -18.08
N ARG A 43 -5.03 16.15 -16.93
CA ARG A 43 -6.26 15.96 -16.16
C ARG A 43 -7.47 16.48 -16.94
N ARG A 44 -7.49 17.78 -17.27
CA ARG A 44 -8.66 18.46 -17.84
C ARG A 44 -9.01 18.08 -19.27
N TYR A 45 -8.02 18.01 -20.16
CA TYR A 45 -8.23 17.88 -21.61
C TYR A 45 -7.73 16.56 -22.20
N GLY A 46 -7.16 15.66 -21.39
CA GLY A 46 -6.84 14.29 -21.77
C GLY A 46 -5.88 14.20 -22.97
N SER A 47 -6.31 13.60 -24.08
CA SER A 47 -5.53 13.52 -25.33
C SER A 47 -5.23 14.91 -25.93
N SER A 48 -6.11 15.89 -25.72
CA SER A 48 -5.95 17.28 -26.18
C SER A 48 -5.01 18.12 -25.30
N ALA A 49 -4.35 17.55 -24.28
CA ALA A 49 -3.54 18.30 -23.30
C ALA A 49 -2.41 19.18 -23.89
N LYS A 50 -1.90 18.87 -25.08
CA LYS A 50 -0.86 19.65 -25.79
C LYS A 50 -1.41 20.56 -26.89
N THR A 51 -2.69 20.44 -27.23
CA THR A 51 -3.32 21.07 -28.41
C THR A 51 -4.51 21.96 -28.06
N LYS A 52 -5.16 21.75 -26.91
CA LYS A 52 -6.27 22.58 -26.41
C LYS A 52 -5.87 24.05 -26.40
N ILE A 53 -6.67 24.85 -27.09
CA ILE A 53 -6.63 26.30 -27.01
C ILE A 53 -7.58 26.75 -25.89
N LEU A 54 -7.15 27.74 -25.12
CA LEU A 54 -7.96 28.44 -24.12
C LEU A 54 -8.17 29.87 -24.59
N GLU A 55 -9.37 30.40 -24.36
CA GLU A 55 -9.67 31.81 -24.54
C GLU A 55 -9.35 32.59 -23.27
N GLY A 56 -9.01 33.87 -23.44
CA GLY A 56 -8.69 34.75 -22.33
C GLY A 56 -8.71 36.22 -22.70
N VAL A 57 -8.57 37.08 -21.69
CA VAL A 57 -8.59 38.54 -21.82
C VAL A 57 -7.26 39.13 -21.36
N VAL A 58 -6.69 40.01 -22.16
CA VAL A 58 -5.44 40.72 -21.83
C VAL A 58 -5.67 41.67 -20.66
N LEU A 59 -4.86 41.53 -19.60
CA LEU A 59 -4.89 42.39 -18.41
C LEU A 59 -3.82 43.49 -18.48
N GLU A 60 -2.61 43.16 -18.94
CA GLU A 60 -1.43 44.02 -18.82
C GLU A 60 -0.39 43.62 -19.88
N ILE A 61 0.36 44.59 -20.40
CA ILE A 61 1.41 44.38 -21.42
C ILE A 61 2.74 44.82 -20.81
N ILE A 62 3.67 43.88 -20.70
CA ILE A 62 4.91 44.02 -19.93
C ILE A 62 6.10 43.96 -20.89
N SER A 63 6.65 45.12 -21.23
CA SER A 63 7.86 45.24 -22.05
C SER A 63 9.10 45.40 -21.14
N MET A 64 10.03 44.45 -21.21
CA MET A 64 11.28 44.47 -20.44
C MET A 64 12.50 44.43 -21.37
N THR A 65 13.34 45.46 -21.32
CA THR A 65 14.63 45.48 -22.02
C THR A 65 15.72 44.90 -21.12
N ASN A 66 16.38 43.84 -21.59
CA ASN A 66 17.48 43.22 -20.85
C ASN A 66 18.75 44.11 -20.95
N PRO A 67 19.24 44.70 -19.84
CA PRO A 67 20.33 45.68 -19.88
C PRO A 67 21.69 45.09 -20.27
N LYS A 68 21.86 43.77 -20.25
CA LYS A 68 23.10 43.10 -20.71
C LYS A 68 23.08 42.73 -22.20
N THR A 69 21.96 42.89 -22.90
CA THR A 69 21.82 42.46 -24.32
C THR A 69 21.04 43.42 -25.22
N ASN A 70 20.46 44.50 -24.68
CA ASN A 70 19.54 45.42 -25.36
C ASN A 70 18.36 44.75 -26.11
N ARG A 71 18.04 43.50 -25.76
CA ARG A 71 16.87 42.79 -26.29
C ARG A 71 15.64 43.11 -25.44
N THR A 72 14.62 43.69 -26.05
CA THR A 72 13.31 43.90 -25.43
C THR A 72 12.45 42.65 -25.60
N ALA A 73 12.06 42.04 -24.48
CA ALA A 73 11.06 40.99 -24.42
C ALA A 73 9.69 41.63 -24.15
N ASN A 74 8.72 41.35 -25.01
CA ASN A 74 7.34 41.76 -24.83
C ASN A 74 6.53 40.57 -24.31
N ASN A 75 6.06 40.69 -23.08
CA ASN A 75 5.18 39.73 -22.43
C ASN A 75 3.77 40.32 -22.31
N VAL A 76 2.78 39.44 -22.22
CA VAL A 76 1.36 39.75 -22.07
C VAL A 76 0.87 38.98 -20.86
N ARG A 77 0.34 39.68 -19.86
CA ARG A 77 -0.38 39.07 -18.76
C ARG A 77 -1.86 39.02 -19.14
N ALA A 78 -2.43 37.82 -19.17
CA ALA A 78 -3.81 37.60 -19.55
C ALA A 78 -4.50 36.61 -18.59
N ARG A 79 -5.81 36.78 -18.45
CA ARG A 79 -6.69 35.89 -17.68
C ARG A 79 -7.33 34.89 -18.63
N TYR A 80 -7.00 33.61 -18.49
CA TYR A 80 -7.56 32.53 -19.30
C TYR A 80 -8.60 31.75 -18.50
N ASP A 81 -9.65 31.27 -19.16
CA ASP A 81 -10.58 30.31 -18.56
C ASP A 81 -10.10 28.87 -18.82
N LEU A 82 -9.92 28.09 -17.75
CA LEU A 82 -9.60 26.67 -17.80
C LEU A 82 -10.86 25.79 -17.89
N GLY A 83 -12.04 26.41 -17.82
CA GLY A 83 -13.35 25.77 -17.73
C GLY A 83 -13.83 25.57 -16.29
N GLY A 84 -15.15 25.55 -16.10
CA GLY A 84 -15.77 25.34 -14.79
C GLY A 84 -15.52 26.49 -13.80
N GLY A 85 -15.38 27.73 -14.30
CA GLY A 85 -15.11 28.91 -13.48
C GLY A 85 -13.67 29.04 -12.97
N HIS A 86 -12.75 28.14 -13.38
CA HIS A 86 -11.33 28.25 -13.04
C HIS A 86 -10.62 29.24 -13.96
N LEU A 87 -10.67 30.51 -13.58
CA LEU A 87 -9.87 31.57 -14.21
C LEU A 87 -8.42 31.53 -13.70
N LYS A 88 -7.44 31.73 -14.59
CA LYS A 88 -6.01 31.80 -14.25
C LYS A 88 -5.31 32.97 -14.94
N ASP A 89 -4.65 33.81 -14.15
CA ASP A 89 -3.83 34.91 -14.63
C ASP A 89 -2.39 34.42 -14.91
N VAL A 90 -1.90 34.64 -16.13
CA VAL A 90 -0.58 34.15 -16.55
C VAL A 90 0.13 35.17 -17.44
N THR A 91 1.42 35.37 -17.20
CA THR A 91 2.31 36.21 -18.03
C THR A 91 3.01 35.34 -19.08
N LEU A 92 2.67 35.53 -20.36
CA LEU A 92 3.19 34.78 -21.50
C LEU A 92 3.97 35.68 -22.46
N HIS A 93 5.01 35.16 -23.10
CA HIS A 93 5.71 35.90 -24.16
C HIS A 93 4.79 36.07 -25.39
N ILE A 94 4.81 37.25 -26.00
CA ILE A 94 3.87 37.70 -27.05
C ILE A 94 3.76 36.77 -28.29
N ARG A 95 4.78 35.93 -28.53
CA ARG A 95 4.72 34.93 -29.62
C ARG A 95 3.73 33.80 -29.33
N SER A 96 3.53 33.45 -28.05
CA SER A 96 2.71 32.33 -27.56
C SER A 96 1.22 32.67 -27.37
N VAL A 97 0.84 33.93 -27.60
CA VAL A 97 -0.53 34.45 -27.49
C VAL A 97 -1.00 34.87 -28.88
N GLU A 98 -2.24 34.56 -29.25
CA GLU A 98 -2.87 34.99 -30.52
C GLU A 98 -4.06 35.90 -30.23
N VAL A 99 -4.35 36.84 -31.13
CA VAL A 99 -5.44 37.81 -30.96
C VAL A 99 -6.69 37.28 -31.66
N VAL A 100 -7.81 37.24 -30.95
CA VAL A 100 -9.10 36.90 -31.55
C VAL A 100 -9.66 38.17 -32.18
N SER A 101 -9.29 38.43 -33.43
CA SER A 101 -9.89 39.50 -34.22
C SER A 101 -11.35 39.15 -34.55
N GLU A 102 -12.30 39.95 -34.08
CA GLU A 102 -13.72 39.80 -34.43
C GLU A 102 -13.96 40.15 -35.91
N SER A 103 -13.67 39.20 -36.78
CA SER A 103 -14.08 39.25 -38.18
C SER A 103 -15.59 39.08 -38.26
N VAL A 104 -16.30 40.14 -38.62
CA VAL A 104 -17.75 40.11 -38.88
C VAL A 104 -18.01 39.27 -40.13
N ARG A 105 -18.25 37.97 -39.93
CA ARG A 105 -18.90 37.10 -40.90
C ARG A 105 -20.37 36.97 -40.53
N ALA A 106 -21.18 37.87 -41.07
CA ALA A 106 -22.63 37.69 -41.08
C ALA A 106 -22.98 36.51 -42.00
N ASN A 107 -23.29 35.35 -41.41
CA ASN A 107 -24.10 34.35 -42.09
C ASN A 107 -25.57 34.82 -42.03
N PRO A 108 -26.30 34.91 -43.17
CA PRO A 108 -27.70 35.30 -43.14
C PRO A 108 -28.56 34.20 -42.52
N SER A 109 -29.18 34.51 -41.38
CA SER A 109 -30.32 33.74 -40.84
C SER A 109 -31.63 34.29 -41.40
N PRO A 110 -32.70 33.48 -41.53
CA PRO A 110 -33.90 33.86 -42.27
C PRO A 110 -34.72 34.98 -41.61
N VAL A 111 -35.52 35.66 -42.42
CA VAL A 111 -36.33 36.84 -42.06
C VAL A 111 -37.39 36.49 -41.01
N ALA A 112 -37.54 37.36 -40.01
CA ALA A 112 -38.68 37.41 -39.09
C ALA A 112 -39.32 38.81 -39.11
N VAL A 113 -40.64 38.87 -38.96
CA VAL A 113 -41.44 40.10 -39.09
C VAL A 113 -41.56 40.82 -37.72
N PRO A 114 -41.46 42.16 -37.64
CA PRO A 114 -41.48 42.89 -36.37
C PRO A 114 -42.88 43.14 -35.79
N LEU A 115 -42.93 43.34 -34.47
CA LEU A 115 -44.08 43.88 -33.72
C LEU A 115 -43.63 45.04 -32.79
N PRO A 116 -44.54 45.92 -32.31
CA PRO A 116 -44.18 47.29 -31.93
C PRO A 116 -43.70 47.51 -30.48
N VAL A 117 -43.18 48.73 -30.24
CA VAL A 117 -42.57 49.20 -28.98
C VAL A 117 -43.53 50.10 -28.17
N PRO A 118 -43.62 49.96 -26.83
CA PRO A 118 -44.22 50.95 -25.93
C PRO A 118 -43.20 51.97 -25.39
N PRO A 119 -43.60 53.22 -25.06
CA PRO A 119 -42.69 54.31 -24.67
C PRO A 119 -42.32 54.36 -23.17
N PRO A 120 -41.24 55.08 -22.77
CA PRO A 120 -40.75 55.16 -21.40
C PRO A 120 -41.17 56.42 -20.62
N VAL A 121 -41.34 56.32 -19.29
CA VAL A 121 -41.49 57.46 -18.36
C VAL A 121 -40.72 57.20 -17.04
N THR A 122 -40.33 58.29 -16.37
CA THR A 122 -39.30 58.43 -15.33
C THR A 122 -39.67 58.01 -13.88
N ALA A 123 -38.65 57.73 -13.07
CA ALA A 123 -38.64 57.80 -11.59
C ALA A 123 -38.49 59.29 -11.11
N PRO A 124 -38.48 59.68 -9.80
CA PRO A 124 -38.07 58.94 -8.59
C PRO A 124 -38.92 59.17 -7.30
N ALA A 125 -38.51 58.58 -6.16
CA ALA A 125 -38.15 59.29 -4.90
C ALA A 125 -38.36 58.48 -3.58
N VAL A 126 -37.27 58.34 -2.80
CA VAL A 126 -37.17 58.48 -1.32
C VAL A 126 -37.87 57.44 -0.38
N ALA A 127 -37.21 57.14 0.75
CA ALA A 127 -37.60 56.24 1.86
C ALA A 127 -37.85 57.07 3.17
N PRO A 128 -38.10 56.56 4.42
CA PRO A 128 -37.56 55.33 5.02
C PRO A 128 -38.42 54.52 6.04
N ALA A 129 -37.88 53.34 6.41
CA ALA A 129 -37.91 52.59 7.68
C ALA A 129 -39.02 52.75 8.77
N LEU A 130 -39.51 51.60 9.30
CA LEU A 130 -39.27 51.15 10.70
C LEU A 130 -39.76 49.69 10.96
N SER A 131 -39.66 49.19 12.20
CA SER A 131 -39.60 47.76 12.60
C SER A 131 -40.90 47.16 13.22
N PRO A 132 -41.04 45.82 13.41
CA PRO A 132 -42.29 45.13 13.82
C PRO A 132 -42.42 44.93 15.36
N PRO A 133 -43.54 44.38 15.91
CA PRO A 133 -43.54 42.94 16.31
C PRO A 133 -44.90 42.16 16.51
N THR A 134 -44.80 40.81 16.57
CA THR A 134 -45.55 39.79 17.40
C THR A 134 -47.07 39.45 17.32
N SER A 135 -47.34 38.13 17.18
CA SER A 135 -48.35 37.27 17.87
C SER A 135 -49.86 37.35 17.45
N VAL A 136 -50.79 36.40 17.71
CA VAL A 136 -50.92 35.19 18.59
C VAL A 136 -51.67 34.00 17.87
N ALA A 137 -51.63 32.79 18.47
CA ALA A 137 -52.38 31.52 18.23
C ALA A 137 -53.93 31.58 18.32
N ALA A 138 -54.80 30.53 18.17
CA ALA A 138 -54.86 29.23 17.45
C ALA A 138 -56.24 28.54 17.71
N ALA A 139 -56.70 27.52 16.93
CA ALA A 139 -57.86 26.65 17.27
C ALA A 139 -58.03 25.34 16.44
N THR A 140 -58.64 24.31 17.05
CA THR A 140 -59.24 23.03 16.52
C THR A 140 -60.22 22.47 17.60
N PRO A 141 -61.00 21.36 17.44
CA PRO A 141 -61.24 20.41 16.33
C PRO A 141 -62.74 20.54 15.83
N PRO A 142 -63.71 19.59 15.73
CA PRO A 142 -63.78 18.10 15.80
C PRO A 142 -64.65 17.46 14.63
N PRO A 143 -65.51 16.39 14.70
CA PRO A 143 -65.42 15.29 13.69
C PRO A 143 -66.71 14.60 13.11
N THR A 144 -66.59 14.01 11.90
CA THR A 144 -67.43 12.89 11.32
C THR A 144 -68.93 13.16 11.04
N PRO A 145 -69.66 12.40 10.17
CA PRO A 145 -69.57 10.95 9.86
C PRO A 145 -69.43 10.58 8.35
N ALA A 146 -69.62 9.29 8.01
CA ALA A 146 -69.24 8.67 6.74
C ALA A 146 -70.39 8.48 5.71
N GLY A 147 -70.03 8.34 4.43
CA GLY A 147 -70.92 8.00 3.31
C GLY A 147 -70.16 7.30 2.16
N THR A 148 -70.81 6.32 1.52
CA THR A 148 -70.23 5.31 0.61
C THR A 148 -69.71 5.86 -0.73
N LEU A 149 -68.68 5.22 -1.32
CA LEU A 149 -68.20 5.45 -2.69
C LEU A 149 -68.22 4.16 -3.56
N PRO A 150 -68.49 4.27 -4.88
CA PRO A 150 -68.35 3.18 -5.87
C PRO A 150 -66.88 2.96 -6.31
N PRO A 151 -66.55 1.85 -7.01
CA PRO A 151 -65.16 1.42 -7.18
C PRO A 151 -64.32 2.27 -8.14
N THR A 152 -63.08 2.54 -7.73
CA THR A 152 -62.04 3.23 -8.52
C THR A 152 -61.40 2.27 -9.53
N PRO A 153 -61.06 2.69 -10.76
CA PRO A 153 -60.39 1.84 -11.75
C PRO A 153 -58.95 1.46 -11.34
N ALA A 154 -58.44 0.39 -11.95
CA ALA A 154 -57.13 -0.19 -11.67
C ALA A 154 -55.95 0.79 -11.95
N PRO A 155 -54.81 0.65 -11.24
CA PRO A 155 -53.65 1.54 -11.43
C PRO A 155 -53.02 1.40 -12.83
N PRO A 156 -52.45 2.48 -13.38
CA PRO A 156 -51.87 2.47 -14.73
C PRO A 156 -50.63 1.57 -14.84
N THR A 157 -50.57 0.81 -15.92
CA THR A 157 -49.51 -0.15 -16.23
C THR A 157 -48.18 0.55 -16.60
N ALA A 158 -47.12 0.19 -15.88
CA ALA A 158 -45.69 0.39 -16.18
C ALA A 158 -45.18 1.84 -16.40
N PRO A 159 -43.96 2.17 -15.92
CA PRO A 159 -43.28 3.37 -16.37
C PRO A 159 -42.93 3.25 -17.86
N SER A 160 -43.06 4.35 -18.61
CA SER A 160 -42.64 4.41 -20.02
C SER A 160 -41.16 4.09 -20.14
N VAL A 161 -40.80 3.16 -21.04
CA VAL A 161 -39.40 2.96 -21.42
C VAL A 161 -38.94 4.22 -22.17
N ALA A 162 -38.11 5.02 -21.52
CA ALA A 162 -37.39 6.10 -22.18
C ALA A 162 -36.56 5.50 -23.33
N GLN A 163 -36.68 6.06 -24.53
CA GLN A 163 -35.95 5.56 -25.69
C GLN A 163 -34.48 5.95 -25.57
N SER A 164 -33.67 5.08 -24.96
CA SER A 164 -32.21 5.19 -24.98
C SER A 164 -31.73 5.40 -26.43
N PRO A 165 -30.67 6.21 -26.66
CA PRO A 165 -30.20 6.49 -28.01
C PRO A 165 -29.83 5.20 -28.74
N THR A 166 -30.48 4.97 -29.88
CA THR A 166 -30.35 3.74 -30.69
C THR A 166 -29.07 3.69 -31.52
N ILE A 167 -28.32 4.78 -31.59
CA ILE A 167 -27.06 4.90 -32.34
C ILE A 167 -25.89 4.94 -31.34
N PRO A 168 -24.87 4.07 -31.48
CA PRO A 168 -23.69 4.11 -30.62
C PRO A 168 -22.83 5.35 -30.91
N VAL A 169 -22.26 5.94 -29.85
CA VAL A 169 -21.34 7.08 -29.99
C VAL A 169 -19.94 6.64 -30.44
N VAL A 170 -19.57 5.38 -30.17
CA VAL A 170 -18.34 4.76 -30.68
C VAL A 170 -18.45 3.24 -30.73
N THR A 171 -18.17 2.65 -31.89
CA THR A 171 -17.98 1.20 -32.05
C THR A 171 -16.50 0.85 -31.86
N SER A 172 -16.18 -0.02 -30.90
CA SER A 172 -14.83 -0.48 -30.61
C SER A 172 -14.72 -1.99 -30.79
N HIS A 173 -14.08 -2.44 -31.87
CA HIS A 173 -13.85 -3.88 -32.15
C HIS A 173 -15.14 -4.75 -32.05
N LYS A 174 -16.22 -4.32 -32.71
CA LYS A 174 -17.57 -4.94 -32.65
C LYS A 174 -18.29 -4.85 -31.29
N VAL A 175 -17.84 -4.00 -30.36
CA VAL A 175 -18.63 -3.60 -29.19
C VAL A 175 -19.11 -2.17 -29.38
N ASP A 176 -20.42 -2.00 -29.37
CA ASP A 176 -21.10 -0.72 -29.51
C ASP A 176 -21.29 -0.06 -28.14
N TRP A 177 -20.83 1.18 -28.02
CA TRP A 177 -20.88 1.96 -26.79
C TRP A 177 -21.81 3.17 -26.95
N PHE A 178 -22.73 3.30 -25.99
CA PHE A 178 -23.80 4.30 -25.98
C PHE A 178 -23.60 5.28 -24.81
N ILE A 179 -24.01 6.53 -25.00
CA ILE A 179 -24.25 7.45 -23.88
C ILE A 179 -25.62 7.08 -23.31
N ASP A 180 -25.69 6.82 -22.01
CA ASP A 180 -26.95 6.59 -21.30
C ASP A 180 -26.71 7.03 -19.85
N ASP A 181 -27.06 8.28 -19.53
CA ASP A 181 -26.71 8.92 -18.26
C ASP A 181 -27.50 8.35 -17.06
N GLU A 182 -28.56 7.57 -17.29
CA GLU A 182 -29.26 6.82 -16.25
C GLU A 182 -28.62 5.44 -16.06
N ALA A 183 -28.53 4.63 -17.13
CA ALA A 183 -27.98 3.27 -17.06
C ALA A 183 -26.50 3.22 -16.69
N VAL A 184 -25.73 4.30 -16.91
CA VAL A 184 -24.34 4.39 -16.46
C VAL A 184 -24.22 4.61 -14.95
N LEU A 185 -25.29 5.02 -14.25
CA LEU A 185 -25.30 5.15 -12.78
C LEU A 185 -25.64 3.84 -12.07
N GLU A 186 -26.48 3.00 -12.69
CA GLU A 186 -27.03 1.78 -12.09
C GLU A 186 -25.98 0.69 -11.74
N GLN A 187 -26.42 -0.36 -11.04
CA GLN A 187 -25.65 -1.60 -10.94
C GLN A 187 -26.09 -2.57 -12.03
N ILE A 188 -25.13 -3.09 -12.80
CA ILE A 188 -25.40 -4.09 -13.85
C ILE A 188 -25.87 -5.41 -13.21
N GLY A 189 -27.01 -5.90 -13.71
CA GLY A 189 -27.66 -7.13 -13.28
C GLY A 189 -28.19 -7.09 -11.85
N LYS A 190 -28.60 -8.24 -11.32
CA LYS A 190 -29.12 -8.36 -9.94
C LYS A 190 -28.12 -7.80 -8.92
N PRO A 191 -28.55 -7.07 -7.87
CA PRO A 191 -27.64 -6.55 -6.85
C PRO A 191 -26.77 -7.65 -6.22
N THR A 192 -25.50 -7.34 -5.94
CA THR A 192 -24.60 -8.28 -5.26
C THR A 192 -24.99 -8.39 -3.78
N PRO A 193 -25.32 -9.59 -3.25
CA PRO A 193 -25.64 -9.73 -1.83
C PRO A 193 -24.41 -9.48 -0.96
N ARG A 194 -24.58 -8.69 0.11
CA ARG A 194 -23.56 -8.55 1.17
C ARG A 194 -23.32 -9.90 1.85
N ARG A 195 -22.06 -10.25 2.12
CA ARG A 195 -21.67 -11.53 2.71
C ARG A 195 -20.46 -11.33 3.63
N ALA A 196 -20.62 -11.59 4.92
CA ALA A 196 -19.47 -11.81 5.78
C ALA A 196 -18.60 -12.94 5.22
N TRP A 197 -17.29 -12.82 5.38
CA TRP A 197 -16.40 -13.97 5.21
C TRP A 197 -16.56 -14.95 6.38
N SER A 198 -16.30 -16.22 6.14
CA SER A 198 -16.32 -17.26 7.17
C SER A 198 -15.39 -18.43 6.81
N ILE A 199 -14.94 -19.18 7.80
CA ILE A 199 -14.17 -20.41 7.62
C ILE A 199 -14.87 -21.58 8.30
N LYS A 200 -14.98 -22.72 7.59
CA LYS A 200 -15.44 -23.99 8.18
C LYS A 200 -14.29 -24.61 8.96
N SER A 201 -14.57 -25.06 10.17
CA SER A 201 -13.67 -25.96 10.91
C SER A 201 -13.82 -27.42 10.42
N PRO A 202 -12.84 -28.31 10.72
CA PRO A 202 -12.96 -29.74 10.42
C PRO A 202 -14.20 -30.41 11.02
N ILE A 203 -14.77 -29.86 12.11
CA ILE A 203 -15.98 -30.41 12.76
C ILE A 203 -17.29 -29.88 12.16
N GLY A 204 -17.22 -29.05 11.12
CA GLY A 204 -18.37 -28.43 10.47
C GLY A 204 -18.78 -27.06 11.02
N ASP A 205 -18.29 -26.61 12.19
CA ASP A 205 -18.59 -25.25 12.71
C ASP A 205 -18.21 -24.20 11.66
N VAL A 206 -19.12 -23.26 11.38
CA VAL A 206 -18.84 -22.07 10.56
C VAL A 206 -18.41 -20.94 11.47
N LEU A 207 -17.14 -20.56 11.41
CA LEU A 207 -16.54 -19.47 12.18
C LEU A 207 -16.53 -18.18 11.34
N GLN A 208 -17.03 -17.08 11.91
CA GLN A 208 -17.14 -15.78 11.26
C GLN A 208 -16.65 -14.67 12.20
N ALA A 209 -16.75 -13.41 11.77
CA ALA A 209 -16.30 -12.27 12.56
C ALA A 209 -16.96 -12.26 13.96
N GLY A 210 -16.15 -12.32 15.03
CA GLY A 210 -16.61 -12.44 16.43
C GLY A 210 -16.80 -13.86 16.97
N SER A 211 -16.64 -14.92 16.16
CA SER A 211 -16.76 -16.33 16.62
C SER A 211 -15.66 -16.81 17.58
N ASN A 212 -14.69 -15.95 17.94
CA ASN A 212 -13.70 -16.20 19.00
C ASN A 212 -13.65 -15.05 20.02
N ALA A 213 -14.74 -14.27 20.19
CA ALA A 213 -14.77 -13.14 21.12
C ALA A 213 -14.63 -13.54 22.60
N ASP A 214 -14.79 -14.82 22.95
CA ASP A 214 -14.48 -15.40 24.26
C ASP A 214 -13.05 -15.96 24.38
N ASN A 215 -12.25 -15.81 23.32
CA ASN A 215 -10.86 -16.25 23.17
C ASN A 215 -10.63 -17.75 23.50
N ARG A 216 -11.62 -18.62 23.23
CA ARG A 216 -11.49 -20.07 23.44
C ARG A 216 -10.59 -20.79 22.45
N ARG A 217 -10.46 -20.28 21.23
CA ARG A 217 -9.55 -20.82 20.20
C ARG A 217 -8.22 -20.09 20.28
N THR A 218 -7.16 -20.87 20.43
CA THR A 218 -5.76 -20.41 20.47
C THR A 218 -5.31 -19.93 19.09
N LYS A 219 -4.12 -19.32 19.02
CA LYS A 219 -3.52 -18.88 17.76
C LYS A 219 -3.05 -20.10 16.97
N MET A 220 -2.59 -21.15 17.66
CA MET A 220 -2.31 -22.46 17.08
C MET A 220 -3.58 -23.14 16.52
N ASP A 221 -4.74 -23.05 17.19
CA ASP A 221 -6.01 -23.55 16.61
C ASP A 221 -6.33 -22.82 15.29
N VAL A 222 -6.19 -21.49 15.26
CA VAL A 222 -6.41 -20.72 14.02
C VAL A 222 -5.32 -20.96 12.99
N PHE A 223 -4.09 -21.31 13.39
CA PHE A 223 -3.01 -21.72 12.48
C PHE A 223 -3.36 -23.04 11.79
N LEU A 224 -3.84 -24.03 12.56
CA LEU A 224 -4.31 -25.32 12.03
C LEU A 224 -5.61 -25.22 11.22
N LEU A 225 -6.36 -24.12 11.34
CA LEU A 225 -7.46 -23.78 10.41
C LEU A 225 -6.96 -23.11 9.13
N ALA A 226 -5.88 -22.32 9.19
CA ALA A 226 -5.31 -21.62 8.04
C ALA A 226 -4.35 -22.49 7.19
N PHE A 227 -3.72 -23.50 7.81
CA PHE A 227 -2.74 -24.38 7.19
C PHE A 227 -3.44 -25.65 6.65
N PRO A 228 -3.18 -26.09 5.40
CA PRO A 228 -3.78 -27.31 4.87
C PRO A 228 -3.34 -28.55 5.65
N PRO A 229 -4.26 -29.38 6.19
CA PRO A 229 -3.90 -30.50 7.04
C PRO A 229 -3.06 -31.54 6.30
N GLU A 230 -3.36 -31.79 5.03
CA GLU A 230 -2.60 -32.71 4.17
C GLU A 230 -1.17 -32.23 3.96
N SER A 231 -0.94 -30.92 3.85
CA SER A 231 0.40 -30.35 3.69
C SER A 231 1.28 -30.56 4.93
N LEU A 232 0.73 -30.52 6.15
CA LEU A 232 1.52 -30.86 7.35
C LEU A 232 2.01 -32.32 7.31
N VAL A 233 1.18 -33.23 6.78
CA VAL A 233 1.52 -34.65 6.64
C VAL A 233 2.50 -34.89 5.50
N SER A 234 2.30 -34.27 4.33
CA SER A 234 3.18 -34.42 3.16
C SER A 234 4.56 -33.79 3.39
N ILE A 235 4.64 -32.58 3.96
CA ILE A 235 5.91 -31.94 4.36
C ILE A 235 6.67 -32.84 5.36
N CYS A 236 5.97 -33.40 6.35
CA CYS A 236 6.57 -34.31 7.33
C CYS A 236 7.10 -35.60 6.67
N ARG A 237 6.30 -36.25 5.81
CA ARG A 237 6.68 -37.45 5.05
C ARG A 237 7.91 -37.18 4.17
N ASN A 238 7.86 -36.14 3.35
CA ASN A 238 8.88 -35.87 2.34
C ASN A 238 10.19 -35.38 2.99
N THR A 239 10.10 -34.73 4.15
CA THR A 239 11.27 -34.40 4.98
C THR A 239 11.87 -35.65 5.63
N ASN A 240 11.05 -36.61 6.05
CA ASN A 240 11.50 -37.87 6.67
C ASN A 240 12.29 -38.75 5.70
N VAL A 241 11.82 -38.95 4.47
CA VAL A 241 12.56 -39.69 3.42
C VAL A 241 13.98 -39.12 3.25
N VAL A 242 14.14 -37.79 3.29
CA VAL A 242 15.44 -37.14 3.17
C VAL A 242 16.29 -37.28 4.43
N LEU A 243 15.69 -37.24 5.63
CA LEU A 243 16.39 -37.49 6.91
C LEU A 243 16.91 -38.94 7.01
N GLU A 244 16.10 -39.92 6.66
CA GLU A 244 16.44 -41.34 6.68
C GLU A 244 17.60 -41.64 5.71
N ASN A 245 17.53 -41.10 4.49
CA ASN A 245 18.59 -41.22 3.47
C ASN A 245 19.94 -40.60 3.89
N ILE A 246 20.00 -39.73 4.91
CA ILE A 246 21.25 -39.21 5.49
C ILE A 246 21.53 -39.73 6.91
N GLY A 247 20.87 -40.82 7.33
CA GLY A 247 21.08 -41.47 8.63
C GLY A 247 20.67 -40.62 9.83
N LYS A 248 19.70 -39.70 9.66
CA LYS A 248 19.17 -38.84 10.74
C LYS A 248 17.81 -39.34 11.23
N PRO A 249 17.46 -39.14 12.52
CA PRO A 249 16.15 -39.50 13.03
C PRO A 249 15.03 -38.78 12.27
N THR A 250 13.91 -39.46 12.03
CA THR A 250 12.69 -38.84 11.48
C THR A 250 12.12 -37.77 12.40
N THR A 251 11.43 -36.78 11.83
CA THR A 251 10.61 -35.78 12.53
C THR A 251 9.16 -36.23 12.62
N THR A 252 8.44 -35.73 13.62
CA THR A 252 6.99 -35.83 13.74
C THR A 252 6.31 -34.53 13.28
N VAL A 253 4.98 -34.53 13.18
CA VAL A 253 4.20 -33.31 12.90
C VAL A 253 4.28 -32.34 14.09
N GLY A 254 4.26 -32.80 15.34
CA GLY A 254 4.48 -31.93 16.50
C GLY A 254 5.87 -31.31 16.55
N GLU A 255 6.92 -32.03 16.16
CA GLU A 255 8.27 -31.47 16.03
C GLU A 255 8.39 -30.51 14.83
N LEU A 256 7.71 -30.78 13.72
CA LEU A 256 7.63 -29.87 12.57
C LEU A 256 6.89 -28.57 12.92
N LEU A 257 5.82 -28.64 13.69
CA LEU A 257 5.10 -27.46 14.23
C LEU A 257 6.01 -26.66 15.17
N LYS A 258 6.79 -27.32 16.04
CA LYS A 258 7.83 -26.66 16.83
C LYS A 258 8.88 -25.97 15.95
N PHE A 259 9.38 -26.65 14.91
CA PHE A 259 10.33 -26.09 13.94
C PHE A 259 9.78 -24.83 13.25
N PHE A 260 8.50 -24.83 12.86
CA PHE A 260 7.82 -23.64 12.34
C PHE A 260 7.68 -22.52 13.38
N GLY A 261 7.39 -22.86 14.65
CA GLY A 261 7.42 -21.90 15.76
C GLY A 261 8.80 -21.26 15.95
N VAL A 262 9.88 -22.05 15.90
CA VAL A 262 11.27 -21.55 15.94
C VAL A 262 11.59 -20.65 14.73
N ILE A 263 11.09 -20.97 13.54
CA ILE A 263 11.21 -20.11 12.35
C ILE A 263 10.52 -18.75 12.54
N ILE A 264 9.32 -18.73 13.13
CA ILE A 264 8.60 -17.47 13.42
C ILE A 264 9.34 -16.69 14.50
N LEU A 265 9.77 -17.34 15.59
CA LEU A 265 10.53 -16.71 16.68
C LEU A 265 11.83 -16.08 16.19
N ALA A 266 12.58 -16.76 15.31
CA ALA A 266 13.82 -16.24 14.73
C ALA A 266 13.65 -14.85 14.09
N THR A 267 12.48 -14.55 13.50
CA THR A 267 12.24 -13.24 12.87
C THR A 267 12.21 -12.07 13.84
N ARG A 268 12.08 -12.33 15.15
CA ARG A 268 12.05 -11.29 16.20
C ARG A 268 13.44 -10.79 16.60
N PHE A 269 14.49 -11.53 16.22
CA PHE A 269 15.88 -11.22 16.56
C PHE A 269 16.64 -10.64 15.36
N GLU A 270 17.65 -9.81 15.62
CA GLU A 270 18.74 -9.57 14.68
C GLU A 270 19.85 -10.60 14.93
N PHE A 271 20.40 -11.19 13.88
CA PHE A 271 21.45 -12.22 13.97
C PHE A 271 22.28 -12.27 12.68
N GLU A 272 23.61 -12.36 12.82
CA GLU A 272 24.52 -12.50 11.66
C GLU A 272 24.47 -13.91 11.07
N SER A 273 24.30 -14.92 11.92
CA SER A 273 24.19 -16.32 11.52
C SER A 273 23.09 -17.03 12.30
N ARG A 274 22.35 -17.94 11.65
CA ARG A 274 21.30 -18.74 12.29
C ARG A 274 21.83 -19.54 13.50
N ALA A 275 23.13 -19.85 13.53
CA ALA A 275 23.76 -20.55 14.65
C ALA A 275 23.84 -19.71 15.93
N SER A 276 23.97 -18.38 15.82
CA SER A 276 24.05 -17.47 16.98
C SER A 276 22.77 -17.39 17.81
N LEU A 277 21.62 -17.78 17.25
CA LEU A 277 20.35 -17.90 17.97
C LEU A 277 20.40 -18.95 19.09
N TRP A 278 21.29 -19.96 18.98
CA TRP A 278 21.56 -20.95 20.02
C TRP A 278 22.77 -20.58 20.89
N SER A 279 23.08 -19.29 21.00
CA SER A 279 24.02 -18.77 22.00
C SER A 279 23.27 -18.44 23.28
N ASP A 280 23.75 -18.98 24.39
CA ASP A 280 23.32 -18.62 25.75
C ASP A 280 24.12 -17.41 26.29
N THR A 281 25.19 -17.02 25.58
CA THR A 281 25.97 -15.80 25.81
C THR A 281 25.50 -14.70 24.85
N SER A 282 25.26 -13.49 25.36
CA SER A 282 24.88 -12.35 24.52
C SER A 282 26.10 -11.67 23.90
N THR A 283 25.91 -11.05 22.74
CA THR A 283 26.89 -10.15 22.10
C THR A 283 26.87 -8.73 22.67
N SER A 284 25.91 -8.39 23.54
CA SER A 284 25.79 -7.09 24.22
C SER A 284 25.27 -7.26 25.65
N PRO A 285 25.83 -6.54 26.65
CA PRO A 285 25.35 -6.63 28.04
C PRO A 285 23.92 -6.11 28.23
N PHE A 286 23.39 -5.34 27.27
CA PHE A 286 22.05 -4.73 27.34
C PHE A 286 20.97 -5.51 26.57
N ILE A 287 21.35 -6.56 25.83
CA ILE A 287 20.43 -7.40 25.05
C ILE A 287 20.49 -8.82 25.63
N PRO A 288 19.37 -9.48 25.96
CA PRO A 288 19.40 -10.87 26.40
C PRO A 288 19.88 -11.79 25.27
N ALA A 289 20.63 -12.83 25.61
CA ALA A 289 21.02 -13.85 24.66
C ALA A 289 19.77 -14.54 24.07
N PRO A 290 19.71 -14.87 22.76
CA PRO A 290 18.51 -15.47 22.18
C PRO A 290 18.19 -16.86 22.76
N ALA A 291 19.20 -17.61 23.20
CA ALA A 291 19.06 -18.85 23.98
C ALA A 291 18.07 -19.88 23.39
N PHE A 292 18.07 -20.11 22.07
CA PHE A 292 17.12 -21.01 21.40
C PHE A 292 17.22 -22.49 21.86
N GLY A 293 18.18 -22.85 22.71
CA GLY A 293 18.18 -24.11 23.45
C GLY A 293 16.90 -24.31 24.28
N GLU A 294 16.37 -23.24 24.88
CA GLU A 294 15.16 -23.24 25.72
C GLU A 294 13.86 -23.54 24.94
N THR A 295 13.88 -23.47 23.61
CA THR A 295 12.78 -23.98 22.76
C THR A 295 12.63 -25.50 22.84
N GLY A 296 13.61 -26.19 23.44
CA GLY A 296 13.74 -27.65 23.45
C GLY A 296 14.20 -28.24 22.11
N MET A 297 14.42 -27.43 21.06
CA MET A 297 15.01 -27.87 19.81
C MET A 297 16.49 -27.48 19.77
N LYS A 298 17.39 -28.48 19.91
CA LYS A 298 18.84 -28.24 19.86
C LYS A 298 19.28 -27.80 18.47
N ARG A 299 20.25 -26.88 18.37
CA ARG A 299 20.77 -26.33 17.10
C ARG A 299 21.00 -27.37 16.00
N ARG A 300 21.69 -28.47 16.32
CA ARG A 300 21.97 -29.57 15.37
C ARG A 300 20.68 -30.19 14.79
N ARG A 301 19.62 -30.32 15.59
CA ARG A 301 18.32 -30.85 15.15
C ARG A 301 17.57 -29.85 14.27
N PHE A 302 17.64 -28.55 14.60
CA PHE A 302 17.12 -27.50 13.72
C PHE A 302 17.89 -27.47 12.39
N ASP A 303 19.22 -27.54 12.41
CA ASP A 303 20.06 -27.59 11.22
C ASP A 303 19.76 -28.84 10.35
N ASP A 304 19.54 -30.01 10.98
CA ASP A 304 19.13 -31.25 10.30
C ASP A 304 17.77 -31.11 9.59
N ILE A 305 16.70 -30.75 10.31
CA ILE A 305 15.37 -30.54 9.73
C ILE A 305 15.41 -29.43 8.68
N TRP A 306 16.08 -28.31 8.97
CA TRP A 306 16.27 -27.20 8.02
C TRP A 306 16.96 -27.67 6.74
N SER A 307 17.96 -28.55 6.82
CA SER A 307 18.63 -29.06 5.61
C SER A 307 17.70 -29.94 4.77
N CYS A 308 16.96 -30.84 5.42
CA CYS A 308 16.17 -31.90 4.80
C CYS A 308 14.78 -31.47 4.31
N LEU A 309 14.20 -30.39 4.83
CA LEU A 309 12.85 -29.89 4.53
C LEU A 309 12.47 -29.98 3.02
N ARG A 310 11.26 -30.49 2.74
CA ARG A 310 10.62 -30.54 1.41
C ARG A 310 9.17 -30.04 1.50
N TRP A 311 8.66 -29.47 0.41
CA TRP A 311 7.32 -28.89 0.35
C TRP A 311 6.35 -29.71 -0.52
N GLY A 312 6.76 -30.06 -1.75
CA GLY A 312 6.08 -31.07 -2.59
C GLY A 312 6.83 -32.40 -2.67
N ASP A 313 6.27 -33.37 -3.40
CA ASP A 313 6.85 -34.68 -3.67
C ASP A 313 7.53 -34.71 -5.05
N GLN A 314 8.83 -35.00 -5.06
CA GLN A 314 9.63 -35.10 -6.29
C GLN A 314 10.31 -36.48 -6.30
N PRO A 315 10.06 -37.33 -7.32
CA PRO A 315 10.72 -38.62 -7.42
C PRO A 315 12.25 -38.43 -7.60
N SER A 316 13.04 -39.40 -7.13
CA SER A 316 14.51 -39.32 -7.10
C SER A 316 15.16 -39.13 -8.47
N GLU A 317 14.46 -39.54 -9.55
CA GLU A 317 14.88 -39.39 -10.92
C GLU A 317 13.78 -38.70 -11.75
N ARG A 318 14.17 -37.93 -12.77
CA ARG A 318 13.22 -37.24 -13.67
C ARG A 318 12.64 -38.24 -14.68
N PRO A 319 11.31 -38.42 -14.76
CA PRO A 319 10.68 -39.22 -15.80
C PRO A 319 11.05 -38.71 -17.20
N GLU A 320 11.36 -39.61 -18.14
CA GLU A 320 11.89 -39.26 -19.48
C GLU A 320 11.05 -38.21 -20.23
N ARG A 321 9.71 -38.32 -20.11
CA ARG A 321 8.72 -37.46 -20.80
C ARG A 321 8.46 -36.13 -20.09
N MET A 322 9.06 -35.87 -18.93
CA MET A 322 8.81 -34.67 -18.11
C MET A 322 9.87 -33.59 -18.37
N SER A 323 9.46 -32.34 -18.55
CA SER A 323 10.37 -31.21 -18.78
C SER A 323 11.27 -30.96 -17.56
N SER A 324 12.46 -30.37 -17.78
CA SER A 324 13.34 -30.00 -16.66
C SER A 324 12.79 -28.80 -15.85
N GLU A 325 11.75 -28.13 -16.33
CA GLU A 325 10.98 -27.14 -15.57
C GLU A 325 9.90 -27.83 -14.73
N GLN A 326 9.03 -28.67 -15.32
CA GLN A 326 8.01 -29.48 -14.62
C GLN A 326 8.62 -30.20 -13.42
N TYR A 327 9.67 -30.97 -13.68
CA TYR A 327 10.32 -31.77 -12.64
C TYR A 327 10.83 -30.91 -11.47
N ARG A 328 11.30 -29.68 -11.74
CA ARG A 328 11.72 -28.75 -10.68
C ARG A 328 10.53 -28.18 -9.91
N TRP A 329 9.42 -27.85 -10.57
CA TRP A 329 8.24 -27.29 -9.90
C TRP A 329 7.57 -28.27 -8.92
N LEU A 330 7.68 -29.59 -9.13
CA LEU A 330 7.25 -30.63 -8.17
C LEU A 330 7.78 -30.44 -6.74
N LEU A 331 8.90 -29.72 -6.55
CA LEU A 331 9.41 -29.40 -5.21
C LEU A 331 8.48 -28.49 -4.39
N VAL A 332 7.50 -27.84 -5.02
CA VAL A 332 6.57 -26.87 -4.39
C VAL A 332 5.12 -26.93 -4.91
N ASP A 333 4.85 -27.50 -6.09
CA ASP A 333 3.52 -27.50 -6.72
C ASP A 333 2.44 -28.12 -5.81
N ASP A 334 2.67 -29.32 -5.25
CA ASP A 334 1.72 -29.99 -4.34
C ASP A 334 1.26 -29.10 -3.17
N PHE A 335 2.16 -28.27 -2.63
CA PHE A 335 1.87 -27.38 -1.51
C PHE A 335 1.02 -26.18 -1.94
N VAL A 336 1.18 -25.72 -3.19
CA VAL A 336 0.31 -24.71 -3.81
C VAL A 336 -1.07 -25.30 -4.11
N GLU A 337 -1.14 -26.53 -4.60
CA GLU A 337 -2.40 -27.22 -4.89
C GLU A 337 -3.19 -27.52 -3.60
N GLN A 338 -2.57 -28.13 -2.59
CA GLN A 338 -3.19 -28.38 -1.29
C GLN A 338 -3.61 -27.08 -0.57
N PHE A 339 -2.85 -25.98 -0.71
CA PHE A 339 -3.27 -24.66 -0.24
C PHE A 339 -4.54 -24.16 -0.97
N ASN A 340 -4.54 -24.23 -2.29
CA ASN A 340 -5.66 -23.80 -3.13
C ASN A 340 -6.93 -24.60 -2.84
N GLU A 341 -6.83 -25.91 -2.66
CA GLU A 341 -7.97 -26.78 -2.38
C GLU A 341 -8.52 -26.57 -0.96
N HIS A 342 -7.64 -26.53 0.06
CA HIS A 342 -8.03 -26.23 1.45
C HIS A 342 -8.78 -24.91 1.55
N MET A 343 -8.23 -23.84 0.97
CA MET A 343 -8.87 -22.52 0.99
C MET A 343 -10.17 -22.48 0.17
N ALA A 344 -10.28 -23.21 -0.95
CA ALA A 344 -11.52 -23.32 -1.71
C ALA A 344 -12.63 -24.08 -0.96
N GLN A 345 -12.29 -25.13 -0.22
CA GLN A 345 -13.25 -25.97 0.50
C GLN A 345 -13.69 -25.37 1.84
N ALA A 346 -12.72 -24.86 2.62
CA ALA A 346 -12.93 -24.37 3.98
C ALA A 346 -13.33 -22.90 4.04
N PHE A 347 -12.79 -22.03 3.17
CA PHE A 347 -12.98 -20.57 3.29
C PHE A 347 -14.03 -20.02 2.32
N VAL A 348 -14.97 -19.25 2.89
CA VAL A 348 -16.00 -18.50 2.15
C VAL A 348 -15.63 -17.02 2.21
N PRO A 349 -15.23 -16.39 1.08
CA PRO A 349 -14.87 -14.98 1.08
C PRO A 349 -16.08 -14.03 1.19
N SER A 350 -15.79 -12.74 1.37
CA SER A 350 -16.77 -11.65 1.34
C SER A 350 -17.41 -11.44 -0.04
N GLU A 351 -18.38 -10.53 -0.18
CA GLU A 351 -18.93 -10.14 -1.49
C GLU A 351 -17.85 -9.69 -2.50
N HIS A 352 -16.69 -9.23 -2.00
CA HIS A 352 -15.55 -8.80 -2.80
C HIS A 352 -14.39 -9.81 -2.77
N ILE A 353 -13.66 -9.92 -3.88
CA ILE A 353 -12.38 -10.62 -4.04
C ILE A 353 -11.38 -9.65 -4.69
N CYS A 354 -10.13 -9.63 -4.24
CA CYS A 354 -9.01 -8.90 -4.83
C CYS A 354 -8.15 -9.86 -5.67
N VAL A 355 -7.58 -9.42 -6.79
CA VAL A 355 -6.58 -10.15 -7.59
C VAL A 355 -5.44 -9.22 -8.01
N ASP A 356 -4.19 -9.63 -7.72
CA ASP A 356 -2.96 -8.85 -7.91
C ASP A 356 -1.73 -9.81 -7.99
N GLU A 357 -0.51 -9.29 -7.86
CA GLU A 357 0.73 -10.07 -7.91
C GLU A 357 1.66 -9.93 -6.67
N SER A 358 2.13 -11.07 -6.16
CA SER A 358 3.09 -11.22 -5.05
C SER A 358 4.45 -11.74 -5.55
N ILE A 359 5.55 -11.28 -4.93
CA ILE A 359 6.90 -11.80 -5.21
C ILE A 359 7.44 -12.63 -4.02
N SER A 360 7.96 -13.82 -4.29
CA SER A 360 8.81 -14.59 -3.38
C SER A 360 10.27 -14.21 -3.63
N ARG A 361 10.89 -13.47 -2.70
CA ARG A 361 12.22 -12.84 -2.84
C ARG A 361 13.33 -13.85 -3.11
N TRP A 362 13.93 -13.82 -4.30
CA TRP A 362 15.03 -14.71 -4.69
C TRP A 362 16.09 -13.98 -5.51
N TYR A 363 17.36 -14.12 -5.09
CA TYR A 363 18.54 -13.52 -5.73
C TYR A 363 19.65 -14.56 -5.99
N GLY A 364 19.31 -15.86 -5.96
CA GLY A 364 20.20 -16.94 -6.39
C GLY A 364 20.00 -17.29 -7.86
N GLN A 365 20.58 -18.42 -8.30
CA GLN A 365 20.41 -18.92 -9.67
C GLN A 365 18.94 -19.16 -10.03
N GLY A 366 18.58 -18.87 -11.27
CA GLY A 366 17.27 -19.13 -11.85
C GLY A 366 17.15 -18.62 -13.29
N GLY A 367 16.05 -18.96 -13.95
CA GLY A 367 15.77 -18.65 -15.35
C GLY A 367 15.76 -19.90 -16.24
N HIS A 368 15.08 -19.78 -17.39
CA HIS A 368 14.86 -20.89 -18.33
C HIS A 368 16.15 -21.43 -18.99
N TRP A 369 17.22 -20.66 -18.97
CA TRP A 369 18.54 -21.02 -19.52
C TRP A 369 19.39 -21.89 -18.58
N ILE A 370 18.93 -22.19 -17.37
CA ILE A 370 19.66 -23.00 -16.39
C ILE A 370 18.78 -24.09 -15.78
N ASN A 371 19.27 -25.34 -15.79
CA ASN A 371 18.58 -26.53 -15.26
C ASN A 371 18.71 -26.70 -13.73
N MET A 372 19.23 -25.68 -13.05
CA MET A 372 19.34 -25.57 -11.59
C MET A 372 18.82 -24.19 -11.14
N GLY A 373 18.39 -24.08 -9.89
CA GLY A 373 17.76 -22.85 -9.39
C GLY A 373 16.32 -22.69 -9.85
N LEU A 374 15.75 -21.51 -9.55
CA LEU A 374 14.34 -21.16 -9.78
C LEU A 374 13.98 -21.27 -11.28
N PRO A 375 12.98 -22.07 -11.71
CA PRO A 375 12.75 -22.30 -13.15
C PRO A 375 12.33 -21.05 -13.91
N CYS A 376 11.29 -20.35 -13.44
CA CYS A 376 10.88 -19.05 -13.96
C CYS A 376 11.32 -17.95 -12.97
N TYR A 377 12.28 -17.13 -13.39
CA TYR A 377 12.79 -15.98 -12.64
C TYR A 377 12.26 -14.70 -13.25
N VAL A 378 11.57 -13.89 -12.45
CA VAL A 378 10.99 -12.61 -12.84
C VAL A 378 11.74 -11.47 -12.13
N ALA A 379 12.13 -10.46 -12.93
CA ALA A 379 12.59 -9.18 -12.44
C ALA A 379 11.73 -8.07 -13.05
N ILE A 380 11.35 -7.08 -12.24
CA ILE A 380 10.50 -5.96 -12.69
C ILE A 380 10.96 -4.68 -12.00
N ASP A 381 11.53 -3.73 -12.76
CA ASP A 381 12.12 -2.48 -12.25
C ASP A 381 11.19 -1.63 -11.36
N ARG A 382 9.87 -1.85 -11.46
CA ARG A 382 8.83 -1.16 -10.65
C ARG A 382 8.50 -1.82 -9.30
N LYS A 383 8.98 -3.05 -9.04
CA LYS A 383 8.71 -3.81 -7.81
C LYS A 383 9.97 -3.83 -6.92
N PRO A 384 9.84 -3.88 -5.58
CA PRO A 384 10.97 -3.79 -4.66
C PRO A 384 11.82 -5.06 -4.55
N GLU A 385 11.33 -6.18 -5.09
CA GLU A 385 11.92 -7.52 -4.94
C GLU A 385 11.83 -8.24 -6.29
N ASN A 386 12.84 -9.06 -6.60
CA ASN A 386 12.86 -9.97 -7.75
C ASN A 386 12.79 -11.43 -7.26
N GLY A 387 12.45 -12.36 -8.16
CA GLY A 387 12.45 -13.79 -7.85
C GLY A 387 11.31 -14.55 -8.50
N CYS A 388 10.52 -15.25 -7.69
CA CYS A 388 9.35 -16.01 -8.17
C CYS A 388 8.10 -15.13 -8.08
N GLU A 389 7.46 -14.85 -9.22
CA GLU A 389 6.14 -14.21 -9.25
C GLU A 389 5.05 -15.23 -8.92
N ILE A 390 4.13 -14.83 -8.06
CA ILE A 390 2.94 -15.56 -7.66
C ILE A 390 1.75 -14.65 -7.94
N GLN A 391 0.90 -15.05 -8.87
CA GLN A 391 -0.35 -14.36 -9.16
C GLN A 391 -1.40 -14.91 -8.20
N ASP A 392 -2.15 -14.06 -7.51
CA ASP A 392 -2.96 -14.51 -6.39
C ASP A 392 -4.30 -13.76 -6.20
N ALA A 393 -5.18 -14.40 -5.43
CA ALA A 393 -6.49 -13.88 -5.07
C ALA A 393 -6.65 -13.81 -3.55
N ALA A 394 -7.22 -12.71 -3.05
CA ALA A 394 -7.48 -12.50 -1.63
C ALA A 394 -8.95 -12.08 -1.36
N CYS A 395 -9.42 -12.34 -0.14
CA CYS A 395 -10.73 -11.90 0.33
C CYS A 395 -10.78 -10.37 0.41
N GLY A 396 -11.67 -9.72 -0.35
CA GLY A 396 -11.70 -8.26 -0.45
C GLY A 396 -12.00 -7.53 0.87
N GLN A 397 -12.70 -8.16 1.82
CA GLN A 397 -12.91 -7.59 3.15
C GLN A 397 -11.69 -7.80 4.07
N SER A 398 -11.32 -9.05 4.36
CA SER A 398 -10.30 -9.41 5.37
C SER A 398 -8.86 -9.39 4.87
N GLY A 399 -8.64 -9.43 3.56
CA GLY A 399 -7.32 -9.62 2.95
C GLY A 399 -6.68 -10.97 3.27
N ILE A 400 -7.47 -12.00 3.60
CA ILE A 400 -7.01 -13.39 3.71
C ILE A 400 -6.74 -13.91 2.29
N MET A 401 -5.55 -14.45 2.05
CA MET A 401 -5.14 -15.05 0.78
C MET A 401 -5.93 -16.33 0.50
N LEU A 402 -6.45 -16.50 -0.71
CA LEU A 402 -7.43 -17.53 -1.09
C LEU A 402 -6.91 -18.53 -2.11
N ARG A 403 -6.19 -18.07 -3.13
CA ARG A 403 -5.65 -18.93 -4.20
C ARG A 403 -4.37 -18.34 -4.75
N LEU A 404 -3.40 -19.20 -5.05
CA LEU A 404 -2.09 -18.87 -5.60
C LEU A 404 -1.91 -19.56 -6.96
N LYS A 405 -1.20 -18.90 -7.87
CA LYS A 405 -0.64 -19.49 -9.10
C LYS A 405 0.82 -19.07 -9.23
N LEU A 406 1.75 -20.03 -9.25
CA LEU A 406 3.15 -19.75 -9.57
C LEU A 406 3.25 -19.40 -11.05
N VAL A 407 3.98 -18.34 -11.40
CA VAL A 407 4.24 -17.98 -12.81
C VAL A 407 5.32 -18.91 -13.36
N LYS A 408 4.96 -19.71 -14.36
CA LYS A 408 5.88 -20.64 -15.06
C LYS A 408 6.32 -20.03 -16.40
N THR A 409 7.22 -20.67 -17.14
CA THR A 409 7.58 -20.13 -18.47
C THR A 409 6.43 -20.26 -19.47
N ALA A 410 6.45 -19.48 -20.56
CA ALA A 410 5.41 -19.53 -21.60
C ALA A 410 5.24 -20.94 -22.24
N ALA A 411 6.29 -21.76 -22.24
CA ALA A 411 6.19 -23.16 -22.67
C ALA A 411 5.34 -23.99 -21.70
N GLU A 412 5.56 -23.83 -20.39
CA GLU A 412 4.86 -24.58 -19.34
C GLU A 412 3.44 -24.04 -19.04
N GLU A 413 3.20 -22.77 -19.33
CA GLU A 413 1.86 -22.19 -19.40
C GLU A 413 1.06 -22.79 -20.57
N SER A 414 1.72 -23.10 -21.70
CA SER A 414 1.07 -23.67 -22.89
C SER A 414 0.66 -25.14 -22.74
N THR A 415 1.43 -25.94 -21.99
CA THR A 415 1.07 -27.34 -21.66
C THR A 415 -0.15 -27.42 -20.72
N THR A 416 -0.36 -26.38 -19.91
CA THR A 416 -1.41 -26.31 -18.88
C THR A 416 -2.68 -25.57 -19.37
N THR A 417 -2.59 -24.82 -20.47
CA THR A 417 -3.72 -24.05 -21.02
C THR A 417 -4.73 -24.98 -21.70
N GLN A 418 -6.02 -24.87 -21.32
CA GLN A 418 -7.09 -25.62 -21.96
C GLN A 418 -7.39 -25.05 -23.35
N VAL A 419 -7.65 -25.92 -24.34
CA VAL A 419 -7.93 -25.55 -25.75
C VAL A 419 -9.05 -24.51 -25.89
N HIS A 420 -10.05 -24.52 -24.99
CA HIS A 420 -11.14 -23.55 -25.01
C HIS A 420 -10.72 -22.12 -24.62
N ASP A 421 -9.57 -21.92 -23.96
CA ASP A 421 -9.10 -20.64 -23.42
C ASP A 421 -8.01 -19.95 -24.26
N GLU A 422 -7.56 -20.55 -25.38
CA GLU A 422 -6.53 -19.99 -26.28
C GLU A 422 -6.86 -18.60 -26.86
N HIS A 423 -8.15 -18.29 -26.98
CA HIS A 423 -8.64 -17.06 -27.61
C HIS A 423 -8.73 -15.85 -26.65
N LEU A 424 -8.41 -16.06 -25.36
CA LEU A 424 -8.45 -15.06 -24.31
C LEU A 424 -7.05 -14.45 -24.07
N LEU A 425 -7.00 -13.31 -23.38
CA LEU A 425 -5.72 -12.72 -22.95
C LEU A 425 -5.16 -13.52 -21.77
N HIS A 426 -3.84 -13.68 -21.67
CA HIS A 426 -3.21 -14.43 -20.56
C HIS A 426 -3.68 -13.95 -19.18
N GLY A 427 -3.72 -12.63 -18.94
CA GLY A 427 -4.26 -12.06 -17.70
C GLY A 427 -5.74 -12.41 -17.44
N THR A 428 -6.57 -12.60 -18.49
CA THR A 428 -7.94 -13.11 -18.34
C THR A 428 -7.95 -14.58 -17.91
N ASN A 429 -7.06 -15.42 -18.45
CA ASN A 429 -6.97 -16.84 -18.09
C ASN A 429 -6.47 -17.04 -16.66
N VAL A 430 -5.48 -16.25 -16.23
CA VAL A 430 -5.03 -16.21 -14.83
C VAL A 430 -6.18 -15.76 -13.92
N LEU A 431 -6.86 -14.67 -14.26
CA LEU A 431 -7.99 -14.14 -13.48
C LEU A 431 -9.10 -15.19 -13.34
N LYS A 432 -9.45 -15.88 -14.43
CA LYS A 432 -10.42 -16.99 -14.48
C LYS A 432 -9.99 -18.14 -13.57
N PHE A 433 -8.74 -18.62 -13.66
CA PHE A 433 -8.20 -19.66 -12.80
C PHE A 433 -8.28 -19.26 -11.32
N LEU A 434 -7.82 -18.05 -10.97
CA LEU A 434 -7.70 -17.61 -9.59
C LEU A 434 -9.05 -17.55 -8.85
N VAL A 435 -10.14 -17.21 -9.55
CA VAL A 435 -11.47 -17.08 -8.94
C VAL A 435 -12.42 -18.24 -9.22
N SER A 436 -12.01 -19.25 -10.00
CA SER A 436 -12.91 -20.33 -10.44
C SER A 436 -13.68 -21.08 -9.34
N PRO A 437 -13.16 -21.29 -8.11
CA PRO A 437 -13.91 -21.95 -7.02
C PRO A 437 -15.13 -21.15 -6.54
N TRP A 438 -15.22 -19.86 -6.87
CA TRP A 438 -16.33 -18.99 -6.53
C TRP A 438 -17.14 -18.52 -7.75
N SER A 439 -17.01 -19.23 -8.90
CA SER A 439 -17.88 -19.05 -10.07
C SER A 439 -19.36 -19.14 -9.70
N PHE A 440 -20.20 -18.44 -10.46
CA PHE A 440 -21.66 -18.33 -10.27
C PHE A 440 -22.13 -17.76 -8.92
N SER A 441 -21.20 -17.33 -8.06
CA SER A 441 -21.54 -16.76 -6.75
C SER A 441 -21.98 -15.30 -6.79
N GLY A 442 -21.83 -14.57 -7.91
CA GLY A 442 -22.22 -13.16 -8.05
C GLY A 442 -21.35 -12.15 -7.28
N ARG A 443 -20.18 -12.58 -6.77
CA ARG A 443 -19.18 -11.73 -6.11
C ARG A 443 -18.54 -10.75 -7.09
N ILE A 444 -18.02 -9.63 -6.58
CA ILE A 444 -17.26 -8.64 -7.36
C ILE A 444 -15.76 -8.92 -7.18
N VAL A 445 -15.10 -9.25 -8.28
CA VAL A 445 -13.65 -9.36 -8.39
C VAL A 445 -13.10 -7.98 -8.76
N CYS A 446 -12.19 -7.43 -7.95
CA CYS A 446 -11.44 -6.23 -8.29
C CYS A 446 -10.01 -6.63 -8.62
N ALA A 447 -9.50 -6.23 -9.79
CA ALA A 447 -8.15 -6.59 -10.21
C ALA A 447 -7.37 -5.41 -10.81
N ASP A 448 -6.05 -5.49 -10.73
CA ASP A 448 -5.13 -4.52 -11.34
C ASP A 448 -5.24 -4.48 -12.90
N SER A 449 -4.56 -3.50 -13.48
CA SER A 449 -4.39 -3.23 -14.90
C SER A 449 -3.69 -4.27 -15.79
N TYR A 450 -2.98 -5.25 -15.23
CA TYR A 450 -2.45 -6.42 -15.92
C TYR A 450 -3.59 -7.40 -16.28
N PHE A 451 -4.55 -7.57 -15.36
CA PHE A 451 -5.72 -8.42 -15.52
C PHE A 451 -6.90 -7.71 -16.23
N ALA A 452 -7.00 -6.39 -16.08
CA ALA A 452 -8.17 -5.62 -16.52
C ALA A 452 -8.29 -5.42 -18.05
N SER A 453 -9.30 -6.05 -18.64
CA SER A 453 -9.70 -5.85 -20.04
C SER A 453 -11.23 -6.01 -20.21
N VAL A 454 -11.76 -5.63 -21.37
CA VAL A 454 -13.16 -5.93 -21.73
C VAL A 454 -13.39 -7.44 -21.80
N GLY A 455 -12.42 -8.22 -22.30
CA GLY A 455 -12.50 -9.69 -22.32
C GLY A 455 -12.56 -10.30 -20.93
N ALA A 456 -11.87 -9.73 -19.94
CA ALA A 456 -11.95 -10.15 -18.54
C ALA A 456 -13.35 -9.86 -17.94
N ALA A 457 -13.93 -8.69 -18.23
CA ALA A 457 -15.28 -8.35 -17.77
C ALA A 457 -16.35 -9.25 -18.42
N GLU A 458 -16.21 -9.59 -19.71
CA GLU A 458 -17.06 -10.55 -20.41
C GLU A 458 -16.93 -11.97 -19.84
N GLU A 459 -15.71 -12.48 -19.65
CA GLU A 459 -15.48 -13.84 -19.18
C GLU A 459 -15.95 -14.04 -17.73
N LEU A 460 -15.71 -13.08 -16.84
CA LEU A 460 -16.27 -13.15 -15.48
C LEU A 460 -17.80 -13.08 -15.50
N LYS A 461 -18.41 -12.30 -16.41
CA LYS A 461 -19.88 -12.30 -16.59
C LYS A 461 -20.41 -13.68 -16.99
N ARG A 462 -19.73 -14.39 -17.90
CA ARG A 462 -20.10 -15.77 -18.32
C ARG A 462 -20.01 -16.75 -17.14
N ASN A 463 -18.95 -16.66 -16.35
CA ASN A 463 -18.74 -17.46 -15.14
C ASN A 463 -19.55 -16.95 -13.92
N GLY A 464 -20.63 -16.18 -14.14
CA GLY A 464 -21.57 -15.71 -13.12
C GLY A 464 -20.93 -14.88 -12.00
N LEU A 465 -19.86 -14.16 -12.32
CA LEU A 465 -19.13 -13.24 -11.45
C LEU A 465 -19.23 -11.80 -11.95
N LYS A 466 -18.94 -10.86 -11.06
CA LYS A 466 -18.83 -9.44 -11.35
C LYS A 466 -17.37 -8.98 -11.28
N PHE A 467 -17.06 -7.86 -11.93
CA PHE A 467 -15.72 -7.36 -12.16
C PHE A 467 -15.63 -5.84 -12.09
N ILE A 468 -14.54 -5.32 -11.54
CA ILE A 468 -14.10 -3.92 -11.68
C ILE A 468 -12.57 -3.95 -11.93
N GLY A 469 -12.11 -3.35 -13.03
CA GLY A 469 -10.69 -3.31 -13.36
C GLY A 469 -10.26 -2.01 -14.04
N VAL A 470 -9.00 -1.59 -13.82
CA VAL A 470 -8.43 -0.34 -14.35
C VAL A 470 -7.74 -0.59 -15.70
N VAL A 471 -8.36 -0.18 -16.80
CA VAL A 471 -7.81 -0.39 -18.15
C VAL A 471 -6.66 0.61 -18.40
N LYS A 472 -5.46 0.10 -18.69
CA LYS A 472 -4.31 0.90 -19.14
C LYS A 472 -3.95 0.60 -20.60
N THR A 473 -3.43 -0.60 -20.86
CA THR A 473 -2.87 -1.02 -22.16
C THR A 473 -3.77 -1.98 -22.93
N ALA A 474 -4.56 -2.82 -22.25
CA ALA A 474 -5.44 -3.83 -22.85
C ALA A 474 -6.74 -3.22 -23.43
N THR A 475 -6.62 -2.25 -24.35
CA THR A 475 -7.73 -1.44 -24.86
C THR A 475 -8.57 -2.09 -25.98
N LYS A 476 -8.34 -3.37 -26.30
CA LYS A 476 -9.16 -4.12 -27.28
C LYS A 476 -10.62 -4.12 -26.80
N LYS A 477 -11.56 -3.79 -27.70
CA LYS A 477 -12.99 -3.49 -27.42
C LYS A 477 -13.30 -2.27 -26.52
N TYR A 478 -12.31 -1.65 -25.86
CA TYR A 478 -12.53 -0.54 -24.92
C TYR A 478 -12.53 0.82 -25.63
N PRO A 479 -13.45 1.76 -25.31
CA PRO A 479 -13.60 3.04 -26.01
C PRO A 479 -12.56 4.10 -25.57
N MET A 480 -11.28 3.70 -25.50
CA MET A 480 -10.20 4.53 -24.97
C MET A 480 -10.05 5.89 -25.68
N PRO A 481 -10.06 5.99 -27.03
CA PRO A 481 -9.86 7.28 -27.71
C PRO A 481 -10.96 8.31 -27.38
N TYR A 482 -12.21 7.84 -27.27
CA TYR A 482 -13.35 8.66 -26.89
C TYR A 482 -13.21 9.17 -25.45
N LEU A 483 -13.02 8.27 -24.49
CA LEU A 483 -12.87 8.63 -23.06
C LEU A 483 -11.60 9.48 -22.79
N GLN A 484 -10.58 9.40 -23.63
CA GLN A 484 -9.41 10.28 -23.59
C GLN A 484 -9.69 11.69 -24.15
N ALA A 485 -10.59 11.83 -25.14
CA ALA A 485 -10.92 13.11 -25.76
C ALA A 485 -11.91 13.97 -24.96
N LEU A 486 -12.74 13.35 -24.11
CA LEU A 486 -13.69 14.07 -23.24
C LEU A 486 -12.99 15.13 -22.37
N GLU A 487 -13.55 16.34 -22.26
CA GLU A 487 -13.08 17.36 -21.33
C GLU A 487 -13.74 17.20 -19.95
N LEU A 488 -12.95 17.41 -18.89
CA LEU A 488 -13.36 17.29 -17.48
C LEU A 488 -12.85 18.54 -16.74
N GLN A 489 -13.68 19.11 -15.87
CA GLN A 489 -13.44 20.42 -15.23
C GLN A 489 -12.69 20.30 -13.91
N GLY A 490 -13.01 19.30 -13.09
CA GLY A 490 -12.52 19.18 -11.71
C GLY A 490 -12.25 17.75 -11.26
N ARG A 491 -11.59 17.62 -10.10
CA ARG A 491 -11.42 16.30 -9.46
C ARG A 491 -12.75 15.81 -8.94
N GLY A 492 -13.00 14.52 -9.13
CA GLY A 492 -14.30 13.90 -8.89
C GLY A 492 -15.17 13.80 -10.13
N ASP A 493 -14.89 14.59 -11.18
CA ASP A 493 -15.59 14.50 -12.45
C ASP A 493 -15.47 13.10 -13.05
N ARG A 494 -16.60 12.64 -13.60
CA ARG A 494 -16.76 11.32 -14.19
C ARG A 494 -17.64 11.36 -15.42
N ARG A 495 -17.35 10.48 -16.37
CA ARG A 495 -18.14 10.19 -17.58
C ARG A 495 -17.99 8.71 -17.92
N GLY A 496 -19.00 8.12 -18.54
CA GLY A 496 -18.93 6.73 -18.97
C GLY A 496 -19.87 6.43 -20.12
N LEU A 497 -19.74 5.22 -20.63
CA LEU A 497 -20.52 4.67 -21.73
C LEU A 497 -21.00 3.27 -21.33
N VAL A 498 -22.18 2.91 -21.81
CA VAL A 498 -22.79 1.60 -21.62
C VAL A 498 -22.65 0.79 -22.91
N ALA A 499 -22.22 -0.46 -22.82
CA ALA A 499 -22.41 -1.45 -23.88
C ALA A 499 -23.56 -2.39 -23.48
N ARG A 500 -24.37 -2.82 -24.44
CA ARG A 500 -25.60 -3.59 -24.23
C ARG A 500 -25.41 -5.08 -24.52
N ASP A 501 -26.31 -5.92 -24.00
CA ASP A 501 -26.43 -7.34 -24.40
C ASP A 501 -27.36 -7.50 -25.63
N ALA A 502 -27.55 -8.74 -26.09
CA ALA A 502 -28.39 -9.02 -27.25
C ALA A 502 -29.88 -8.70 -27.01
N GLU A 503 -30.29 -8.55 -25.75
CA GLU A 503 -31.62 -8.12 -25.32
C GLU A 503 -31.70 -6.59 -25.10
N GLY A 504 -30.66 -5.83 -25.47
CA GLY A 504 -30.62 -4.36 -25.37
C GLY A 504 -30.35 -3.80 -23.96
N ARG A 505 -30.07 -4.66 -22.97
CA ARG A 505 -29.93 -4.25 -21.56
C ARG A 505 -28.48 -3.85 -21.24
N PRO A 506 -28.25 -2.96 -20.26
CA PRO A 506 -26.90 -2.60 -19.80
C PRO A 506 -26.06 -3.83 -19.42
N SER A 507 -24.94 -4.03 -20.12
CA SER A 507 -24.13 -5.24 -20.06
C SER A 507 -22.73 -5.01 -19.51
N LEU A 508 -22.10 -3.89 -19.89
CA LEU A 508 -20.82 -3.39 -19.41
C LEU A 508 -20.84 -1.85 -19.29
N ILE A 509 -20.08 -1.29 -18.36
CA ILE A 509 -19.79 0.14 -18.24
C ILE A 509 -18.29 0.37 -18.44
N ALA A 510 -17.94 1.27 -19.35
CA ALA A 510 -16.59 1.80 -19.52
C ALA A 510 -16.59 3.28 -19.12
N CYS A 511 -15.71 3.71 -18.21
CA CYS A 511 -15.73 5.07 -17.70
C CYS A 511 -14.36 5.70 -17.49
N VAL A 512 -14.34 7.04 -17.40
CA VAL A 512 -13.23 7.86 -16.92
C VAL A 512 -13.64 8.63 -15.67
N TRP A 513 -12.75 8.68 -14.68
CA TRP A 513 -12.85 9.48 -13.46
C TRP A 513 -11.56 10.27 -13.22
N MET A 514 -11.65 11.51 -12.74
CA MET A 514 -10.49 12.37 -12.46
C MET A 514 -10.11 12.38 -10.97
N ASP A 515 -8.94 11.83 -10.62
CA ASP A 515 -8.28 12.05 -9.32
C ASP A 515 -7.01 12.92 -9.53
N ARG A 516 -5.81 12.45 -9.10
CA ARG A 516 -4.52 13.05 -9.48
C ARG A 516 -4.29 12.98 -10.99
N GLU A 517 -4.86 11.96 -11.62
CA GLU A 517 -4.77 11.59 -13.02
C GLU A 517 -6.16 11.08 -13.47
N ARG A 518 -6.35 10.90 -14.77
CA ARG A 518 -7.50 10.15 -15.28
C ARG A 518 -7.33 8.66 -14.93
N ARG A 519 -8.40 8.04 -14.44
CA ARG A 519 -8.51 6.59 -14.21
C ARG A 519 -9.61 6.06 -15.10
N TYR A 520 -9.27 5.04 -15.89
CA TYR A 520 -10.18 4.38 -16.84
C TYR A 520 -10.57 3.02 -16.28
N PHE A 521 -11.87 2.76 -16.14
CA PHE A 521 -12.36 1.48 -15.61
C PHE A 521 -13.23 0.76 -16.63
N ILE A 522 -13.26 -0.57 -16.52
CA ILE A 522 -14.24 -1.47 -17.13
C ILE A 522 -14.96 -2.23 -16.01
N SER A 523 -16.28 -2.39 -16.12
CA SER A 523 -17.06 -3.12 -15.13
C SER A 523 -18.34 -3.76 -15.71
N ASN A 524 -18.73 -4.91 -15.14
CA ASN A 524 -20.08 -5.47 -15.21
C ASN A 524 -20.78 -5.43 -13.83
N ALA A 525 -20.31 -4.53 -12.95
CA ALA A 525 -20.70 -4.41 -11.55
C ALA A 525 -21.39 -3.06 -11.27
N HIS A 526 -20.75 -2.14 -10.53
CA HIS A 526 -21.30 -0.83 -10.23
C HIS A 526 -20.98 0.18 -11.33
N GLY A 527 -21.91 1.10 -11.56
CA GLY A 527 -21.71 2.29 -12.38
C GLY A 527 -21.24 3.52 -11.60
N LEU A 528 -21.59 4.68 -12.15
CA LEU A 528 -21.17 6.02 -11.75
C LEU A 528 -22.11 6.71 -10.74
N ALA A 529 -22.99 5.96 -10.07
CA ALA A 529 -23.70 6.44 -8.88
C ALA A 529 -22.70 7.04 -7.86
N PRO A 530 -23.10 8.05 -7.07
CA PRO A 530 -22.27 8.59 -6.00
C PRO A 530 -21.80 7.49 -5.03
N GLY A 531 -20.49 7.39 -4.85
CA GLY A 531 -19.87 6.64 -3.78
C GLY A 531 -19.56 7.55 -2.59
N THR A 532 -19.09 6.97 -1.49
CA THR A 532 -18.62 7.69 -0.30
C THR A 532 -17.44 8.61 -0.69
N PRO A 533 -17.53 9.95 -0.57
CA PRO A 533 -16.44 10.84 -0.93
C PRO A 533 -15.21 10.59 -0.07
N TYR A 534 -14.02 10.50 -0.67
CA TYR A 534 -12.80 10.21 0.07
C TYR A 534 -12.11 11.52 0.49
N VAL A 535 -11.43 11.51 1.64
CA VAL A 535 -10.78 12.70 2.22
C VAL A 535 -9.26 12.52 2.28
N ARG A 536 -8.49 13.47 1.74
CA ARG A 536 -7.02 13.53 1.86
C ARG A 536 -6.57 14.86 2.48
N LYS A 537 -6.07 14.82 3.71
CA LYS A 537 -5.37 15.94 4.36
C LYS A 537 -3.96 16.08 3.77
N ARG A 538 -3.53 17.30 3.42
CA ARG A 538 -2.20 17.62 2.90
C ARG A 538 -1.74 19.00 3.38
N TRP A 539 -0.46 19.15 3.68
CA TRP A 539 0.15 20.46 3.86
C TRP A 539 0.24 21.19 2.52
N ARG A 540 0.02 22.51 2.53
CA ARG A 540 0.23 23.41 1.40
C ARG A 540 0.68 24.78 1.86
N GLN A 541 1.63 25.34 1.13
CA GLN A 541 1.81 26.78 1.08
C GLN A 541 0.58 27.39 0.40
N LEU A 542 -0.23 28.14 1.15
CA LEU A 542 -1.41 28.86 0.65
C LEU A 542 -1.15 30.37 0.65
N ASP A 543 -0.58 30.89 1.73
CA ASP A 543 0.00 32.23 1.76
C ASP A 543 1.35 32.22 1.01
N GLN A 544 1.57 33.22 0.16
CA GLN A 544 2.78 33.42 -0.64
C GLN A 544 3.69 34.52 -0.07
N THR A 545 3.36 35.09 1.10
CA THR A 545 4.30 35.92 1.86
C THR A 545 5.52 35.10 2.31
N LEU A 546 6.65 35.80 2.48
CA LEU A 546 7.92 35.16 2.86
C LEU A 546 7.81 34.58 4.28
N ASN A 547 8.18 33.31 4.43
CA ASN A 547 8.19 32.55 5.69
C ASN A 547 6.83 32.32 6.36
N ALA A 548 5.70 32.43 5.65
CA ALA A 548 4.40 32.04 6.19
C ALA A 548 4.28 30.51 6.39
N ASP A 549 3.55 30.08 7.43
CA ASP A 549 3.37 28.67 7.75
C ASP A 549 2.56 27.87 6.69
N PRO A 550 2.90 26.59 6.46
CA PRO A 550 2.12 25.73 5.58
C PRO A 550 0.79 25.33 6.24
N VAL A 551 -0.32 25.51 5.53
CA VAL A 551 -1.66 25.20 6.03
C VAL A 551 -2.05 23.75 5.71
N ARG A 552 -2.64 23.05 6.68
CA ARG A 552 -3.12 21.66 6.54
C ARG A 552 -4.47 21.57 5.81
N GLN A 553 -4.46 21.81 4.49
CA GLN A 553 -5.65 21.71 3.65
C GLN A 553 -6.27 20.30 3.69
N THR A 554 -7.60 20.24 3.85
CA THR A 554 -8.38 19.02 3.71
C THR A 554 -9.04 19.00 2.32
N LEU A 555 -8.61 18.09 1.44
CA LEU A 555 -9.23 17.89 0.13
C LEU A 555 -10.26 16.76 0.24
N VAL A 556 -11.53 17.07 0.04
CA VAL A 556 -12.60 16.09 -0.23
C VAL A 556 -12.65 15.86 -1.74
N VAL A 557 -12.82 14.62 -2.18
CA VAL A 557 -12.97 14.28 -3.60
C VAL A 557 -14.12 13.30 -3.79
N GLU A 558 -15.09 13.70 -4.60
CA GLU A 558 -16.20 12.86 -5.03
C GLU A 558 -15.69 11.65 -5.83
N GLN A 559 -16.27 10.48 -5.61
CA GLN A 559 -15.93 9.28 -6.38
C GLN A 559 -17.18 8.50 -6.79
N PRO A 560 -17.16 7.82 -7.96
CA PRO A 560 -18.22 6.87 -8.31
C PRO A 560 -18.17 5.63 -7.40
N LYS A 561 -19.30 4.97 -7.22
CA LYS A 561 -19.41 3.75 -6.39
C LYS A 561 -18.46 2.63 -6.86
N LEU A 562 -18.20 2.54 -8.16
CA LEU A 562 -17.21 1.59 -8.70
C LEU A 562 -15.77 1.88 -8.25
N ALA A 563 -15.39 3.16 -8.07
CA ALA A 563 -14.05 3.53 -7.62
C ALA A 563 -13.88 3.32 -6.11
N GLU A 564 -14.93 3.61 -5.32
CA GLU A 564 -14.98 3.27 -3.90
C GLU A 564 -14.76 1.76 -3.69
N VAL A 565 -15.60 0.92 -4.31
CA VAL A 565 -15.50 -0.55 -4.20
C VAL A 565 -14.15 -1.06 -4.73
N TYR A 566 -13.61 -0.45 -5.79
CA TYR A 566 -12.29 -0.80 -6.30
C TYR A 566 -11.17 -0.50 -5.29
N TYR A 567 -11.09 0.72 -4.76
CA TYR A 567 -9.99 1.13 -3.88
C TYR A 567 -10.07 0.58 -2.45
N ASP A 568 -11.27 0.22 -1.98
CA ASP A 568 -11.44 -0.55 -0.73
C ASP A 568 -10.88 -1.98 -0.83
N VAL A 569 -10.76 -2.52 -2.05
CA VAL A 569 -10.44 -3.93 -2.32
C VAL A 569 -9.05 -4.13 -2.94
N CYS A 570 -8.63 -3.30 -3.90
CA CYS A 570 -7.42 -3.57 -4.69
C CYS A 570 -6.13 -3.59 -3.86
N GLY A 571 -6.07 -2.83 -2.75
CA GLY A 571 -4.89 -2.78 -1.89
C GLY A 571 -4.71 -3.97 -0.94
N LYS A 572 -5.56 -5.02 -0.99
CA LYS A 572 -5.56 -6.09 0.02
C LYS A 572 -4.36 -7.02 -0.09
N ILE A 573 -3.90 -7.30 -1.31
CA ILE A 573 -2.72 -8.14 -1.58
C ILE A 573 -1.44 -7.35 -1.27
N ASP A 574 -1.34 -6.08 -1.69
CA ASP A 574 -0.26 -5.17 -1.25
C ASP A 574 -0.10 -5.13 0.29
N GLN A 575 -1.21 -5.05 1.03
CA GLN A 575 -1.19 -5.07 2.50
C GLN A 575 -0.69 -6.40 3.06
N HIS A 576 -1.10 -7.54 2.48
CA HIS A 576 -0.64 -8.88 2.87
C HIS A 576 0.84 -9.10 2.55
N ASN A 577 1.31 -8.56 1.41
CA ASN A 577 2.72 -8.56 1.04
C ASN A 577 3.58 -7.75 2.01
N ARG A 578 3.12 -6.57 2.44
CA ARG A 578 3.78 -5.80 3.50
C ARG A 578 3.82 -6.55 4.84
N ASP A 579 2.70 -7.16 5.24
CA ASP A 579 2.63 -8.01 6.44
C ASP A 579 3.66 -9.15 6.41
N ARG A 580 3.77 -9.82 5.24
CA ARG A 580 4.68 -10.94 4.97
C ARG A 580 6.15 -10.52 4.98
N GLN A 581 6.49 -9.47 4.22
CA GLN A 581 7.87 -9.11 3.93
C GLN A 581 8.49 -8.18 4.98
N ASP A 582 7.71 -7.30 5.62
CA ASP A 582 8.24 -6.28 6.53
C ASP A 582 7.88 -6.54 8.00
N THR A 583 6.65 -6.97 8.32
CA THR A 583 6.28 -7.24 9.74
C THR A 583 6.66 -8.65 10.21
N LEU A 584 6.43 -9.67 9.38
CA LEU A 584 6.83 -11.05 9.64
C LEU A 584 8.29 -11.28 9.24
N GLY A 585 8.67 -11.00 7.99
CA GLY A 585 10.07 -10.86 7.57
C GLY A 585 10.87 -12.15 7.37
N VAL A 586 10.25 -13.34 7.36
CA VAL A 586 10.91 -14.64 7.14
C VAL A 586 11.82 -14.64 5.90
N GLU A 587 11.36 -14.08 4.79
CA GLU A 587 12.14 -14.00 3.53
C GLU A 587 13.39 -13.11 3.61
N ARG A 588 13.37 -12.08 4.45
CA ARG A 588 14.51 -11.19 4.69
C ARG A 588 15.48 -11.80 5.71
N LYS A 589 14.95 -12.36 6.80
CA LYS A 589 15.70 -12.88 7.96
C LYS A 589 16.36 -14.23 7.72
N LEU A 590 15.66 -15.17 7.08
CA LEU A 590 16.12 -16.55 6.94
C LEU A 590 16.67 -16.79 5.52
N VAL A 591 18.00 -16.71 5.41
CA VAL A 591 18.77 -16.94 4.18
C VAL A 591 18.79 -18.43 3.83
N THR A 592 18.59 -18.73 2.54
CA THR A 592 18.65 -20.08 1.95
C THR A 592 19.32 -20.02 0.58
N THR A 593 20.13 -21.03 0.26
CA THR A 593 20.72 -21.27 -1.08
C THR A 593 19.87 -22.21 -1.94
N LYS A 594 18.73 -22.68 -1.42
CA LYS A 594 17.72 -23.47 -2.14
C LYS A 594 16.50 -22.60 -2.48
N TRP A 595 16.10 -22.60 -3.75
CA TRP A 595 15.01 -21.77 -4.29
C TRP A 595 13.64 -22.34 -3.89
N ASP A 596 13.49 -23.66 -3.94
CA ASP A 596 12.35 -24.46 -3.50
C ASP A 596 11.98 -24.08 -2.06
N LYS A 597 12.99 -24.06 -1.20
CA LYS A 597 12.89 -23.67 0.19
C LYS A 597 12.48 -22.22 0.37
N ARG A 598 12.89 -21.30 -0.51
CA ARG A 598 12.45 -19.89 -0.47
C ARG A 598 10.99 -19.74 -0.88
N VAL A 599 10.55 -20.41 -1.96
CA VAL A 599 9.16 -20.36 -2.42
C VAL A 599 8.23 -20.97 -1.36
N GLY A 600 8.55 -22.17 -0.86
CA GLY A 600 7.78 -22.80 0.22
C GLY A 600 7.77 -22.00 1.53
N LEU A 601 8.90 -21.37 1.93
CA LEU A 601 8.91 -20.44 3.07
C LEU A 601 8.06 -19.17 2.84
N SER A 602 7.89 -18.75 1.59
CA SER A 602 7.04 -17.60 1.23
C SER A 602 5.55 -17.97 1.35
N ILE A 603 5.16 -19.15 0.87
CA ILE A 603 3.80 -19.71 1.02
C ILE A 603 3.49 -19.97 2.50
N PHE A 604 4.42 -20.56 3.25
CA PHE A 604 4.34 -20.68 4.72
C PHE A 604 4.10 -19.31 5.38
N SER A 605 4.84 -18.27 4.95
CA SER A 605 4.67 -16.92 5.48
C SER A 605 3.32 -16.31 5.12
N MET A 606 2.77 -16.62 3.94
CA MET A 606 1.40 -16.25 3.58
C MET A 606 0.36 -16.92 4.49
N ILE A 607 0.56 -18.19 4.87
CA ILE A 607 -0.29 -18.88 5.84
C ILE A 607 -0.21 -18.23 7.22
N VAL A 608 0.99 -17.85 7.70
CA VAL A 608 1.15 -17.15 8.99
C VAL A 608 0.47 -15.77 9.00
N VAL A 609 0.52 -15.02 7.90
CA VAL A 609 -0.25 -13.76 7.74
C VAL A 609 -1.76 -14.02 7.66
N ASN A 610 -2.19 -15.08 6.97
CA ASN A 610 -3.59 -15.52 6.98
C ASN A 610 -4.05 -15.85 8.40
N THR A 611 -3.24 -16.56 9.19
CA THR A 611 -3.54 -16.89 10.60
C THR A 611 -3.76 -15.62 11.43
N TYR A 612 -2.89 -14.62 11.30
CA TYR A 612 -3.06 -13.33 11.97
C TYR A 612 -4.37 -12.65 11.57
N ARG A 613 -4.65 -12.54 10.26
CA ARG A 613 -5.87 -11.90 9.74
C ARG A 613 -7.15 -12.64 10.12
N MET A 614 -7.11 -13.97 10.14
CA MET A 614 -8.20 -14.81 10.67
C MET A 614 -8.40 -14.58 12.17
N TYR A 615 -7.36 -14.72 12.99
CA TYR A 615 -7.48 -14.60 14.45
C TYR A 615 -7.95 -13.20 14.87
N MET A 616 -7.45 -12.14 14.23
CA MET A 616 -7.93 -10.78 14.45
C MET A 616 -9.39 -10.61 14.06
N GLY A 617 -9.82 -11.16 12.92
CA GLY A 617 -11.21 -11.10 12.47
C GLY A 617 -12.18 -11.90 13.35
N LEU A 618 -11.78 -13.11 13.80
CA LEU A 618 -12.58 -13.97 14.68
C LEU A 618 -12.68 -13.41 16.10
N THR A 619 -11.60 -12.83 16.63
CA THR A 619 -11.48 -12.43 18.05
C THR A 619 -11.83 -10.95 18.27
N TYR A 620 -11.37 -10.07 17.38
CA TYR A 620 -11.46 -8.61 17.52
C TYR A 620 -12.18 -7.95 16.32
N PRO A 621 -13.45 -8.32 16.02
CA PRO A 621 -14.16 -7.91 14.80
C PRO A 621 -14.40 -6.39 14.69
N ARG A 622 -14.15 -5.62 15.74
CA ARG A 622 -14.23 -4.14 15.77
C ARG A 622 -12.89 -3.45 15.51
N GLY A 623 -11.81 -4.19 15.27
CA GLY A 623 -10.50 -3.63 14.93
C GLY A 623 -9.71 -3.10 16.12
N GLU A 624 -9.66 -3.84 17.24
CA GLU A 624 -8.77 -3.50 18.35
C GLU A 624 -7.30 -3.55 17.88
N GLY A 625 -6.55 -2.47 18.11
CA GLY A 625 -5.18 -2.26 17.62
C GLY A 625 -4.13 -3.12 18.31
N ARG A 626 -4.19 -4.45 18.13
CA ARG A 626 -3.20 -5.40 18.67
C ARG A 626 -1.92 -5.40 17.84
N SER A 627 -0.78 -5.58 18.50
CA SER A 627 0.52 -5.68 17.81
C SER A 627 0.63 -7.01 17.06
N GLN A 628 0.78 -6.92 15.74
CA GLN A 628 1.07 -8.05 14.86
C GLN A 628 2.39 -8.76 15.22
N LYS A 629 3.38 -8.02 15.76
CA LYS A 629 4.62 -8.62 16.25
C LYS A 629 4.37 -9.51 17.47
N LEU A 630 3.61 -9.00 18.45
CA LEU A 630 3.19 -9.74 19.65
C LEU A 630 2.34 -10.97 19.30
N PHE A 631 1.50 -10.88 18.27
CA PHE A 631 0.77 -12.05 17.76
C PHE A 631 1.73 -13.15 17.26
N TYR A 632 2.79 -12.79 16.53
CA TYR A 632 3.78 -13.77 16.06
C TYR A 632 4.64 -14.34 17.18
N GLU A 633 5.00 -13.54 18.20
CA GLU A 633 5.67 -14.02 19.41
C GLU A 633 4.82 -15.07 20.13
N GLN A 634 3.54 -14.79 20.36
CA GLN A 634 2.62 -15.69 21.04
C GLN A 634 2.22 -16.91 20.18
N LEU A 635 2.15 -16.78 18.86
CA LEU A 635 1.95 -17.92 17.96
C LEU A 635 3.19 -18.84 17.95
N ALA A 636 4.40 -18.27 17.96
CA ALA A 636 5.62 -19.04 18.06
C ALA A 636 5.72 -19.80 19.39
N GLU A 637 5.34 -19.17 20.51
CA GLU A 637 5.25 -19.80 21.84
C GLU A 637 4.29 -21.01 21.82
N GLU A 638 3.04 -20.82 21.34
CA GLU A 638 2.05 -21.90 21.25
C GLU A 638 2.51 -23.05 20.34
N LEU A 639 3.17 -22.75 19.21
CA LEU A 639 3.73 -23.76 18.31
C LEU A 639 4.96 -24.48 18.89
N ILE A 640 5.82 -23.81 19.65
CA ILE A 640 6.98 -24.42 20.31
C ILE A 640 6.55 -25.30 21.50
N LEU A 641 5.57 -24.86 22.29
CA LEU A 641 5.09 -25.58 23.47
C LEU A 641 3.97 -26.60 23.17
N ASN A 642 3.75 -26.90 21.89
CA ASN A 642 2.66 -27.78 21.46
C ASN A 642 2.75 -29.21 22.01
N LYS A 643 1.59 -29.86 22.12
CA LYS A 643 1.44 -31.25 22.61
C LYS A 643 0.83 -32.18 21.56
N TYR A 644 1.01 -31.87 20.28
CA TYR A 644 0.35 -32.53 19.14
C TYR A 644 0.58 -34.05 19.15
N ASP A 645 1.83 -34.48 19.20
CA ASP A 645 2.20 -35.90 19.21
C ASP A 645 1.81 -36.62 20.52
N ALA A 646 1.59 -35.89 21.61
CA ALA A 646 1.14 -36.46 22.88
C ALA A 646 -0.36 -36.75 22.85
N ALA A 647 -1.17 -35.87 22.25
CA ALA A 647 -2.60 -36.10 22.04
C ALA A 647 -2.88 -37.31 21.13
N MET A 648 -1.96 -37.58 20.19
CA MET A 648 -1.97 -38.73 19.27
C MET A 648 -1.67 -40.08 19.95
N ARG A 649 -0.93 -40.09 21.07
CA ARG A 649 -0.41 -41.32 21.70
C ARG A 649 -1.25 -41.87 22.86
N MET A 650 -2.40 -41.24 23.18
CA MET A 650 -3.29 -41.68 24.25
C MET A 650 -3.98 -43.02 23.87
N PRO A 651 -3.77 -44.12 24.63
CA PRO A 651 -4.42 -45.39 24.32
C PRO A 651 -5.94 -45.31 24.48
N ARG A 652 -6.68 -46.04 23.63
CA ARG A 652 -8.08 -46.39 23.90
C ARG A 652 -8.13 -47.46 25.01
N ASN A 653 -8.00 -47.05 26.27
CA ASN A 653 -8.39 -47.91 27.39
C ASN A 653 -9.00 -47.08 28.53
N SER A 654 -9.79 -47.76 29.38
CA SER A 654 -10.81 -47.14 30.23
C SER A 654 -10.32 -46.72 31.63
N ASN A 655 -11.11 -45.82 32.23
CA ASN A 655 -11.27 -45.64 33.68
C ASN A 655 -10.00 -45.44 34.54
N GLU A 656 -9.31 -44.30 34.38
CA GLU A 656 -8.71 -43.63 35.55
C GLU A 656 -8.54 -42.11 35.34
N LEU A 657 -8.67 -41.33 36.42
CA LEU A 657 -8.75 -39.86 36.40
C LEU A 657 -7.68 -39.22 37.30
N PRO A 658 -6.53 -38.79 36.75
CA PRO A 658 -5.54 -38.01 37.50
C PRO A 658 -6.03 -36.58 37.73
N ASN A 659 -6.64 -36.34 38.88
CA ASN A 659 -7.23 -35.04 39.24
C ASN A 659 -6.17 -33.97 39.59
N ARG A 660 -5.61 -33.27 38.59
CA ARG A 660 -4.77 -32.07 38.80
C ARG A 660 -4.99 -30.95 37.76
N MET A 661 -5.50 -29.82 38.26
CA MET A 661 -5.36 -28.44 37.76
C MET A 661 -5.57 -28.16 36.25
N GLY A 662 -6.79 -27.72 35.92
CA GLY A 662 -6.92 -26.35 35.37
C GLY A 662 -7.02 -26.16 33.86
N HIS A 663 -6.93 -27.20 33.02
CA HIS A 663 -7.21 -27.09 31.58
C HIS A 663 -8.29 -28.08 31.15
N CYS A 664 -9.24 -27.60 30.35
CA CYS A 664 -10.24 -28.45 29.71
C CYS A 664 -9.59 -29.25 28.57
N PRO A 665 -9.80 -30.58 28.48
CA PRO A 665 -9.38 -31.33 27.29
C PRO A 665 -10.07 -30.77 26.03
N PRO A 666 -9.38 -30.75 24.87
CA PRO A 666 -10.01 -30.36 23.61
C PRO A 666 -11.18 -31.29 23.28
N ALA A 667 -12.32 -30.71 22.90
CA ALA A 667 -13.56 -31.45 22.64
C ALA A 667 -13.54 -32.33 21.36
N ILE A 668 -12.45 -32.21 20.59
CA ILE A 668 -12.30 -32.68 19.21
C ILE A 668 -11.09 -33.61 19.14
N ASN A 669 -11.18 -34.67 18.35
CA ASN A 669 -10.06 -35.56 18.05
C ASN A 669 -9.17 -34.98 16.94
N HIS A 670 -7.88 -34.78 17.23
CA HIS A 670 -6.94 -34.08 16.34
C HIS A 670 -6.45 -34.89 15.11
N LEU A 671 -6.94 -36.13 14.92
CA LEU A 671 -6.66 -36.96 13.75
C LEU A 671 -7.67 -36.74 12.60
N ASP A 672 -8.92 -36.47 12.94
CA ASP A 672 -10.07 -36.66 12.03
C ASP A 672 -11.19 -35.63 12.22
N GLY A 673 -11.09 -34.72 13.21
CA GLY A 673 -12.14 -33.74 13.49
C GLY A 673 -13.38 -34.33 14.19
N THR A 674 -13.33 -35.53 14.76
CA THR A 674 -14.51 -36.13 15.42
C THR A 674 -14.71 -35.61 16.86
N PRO A 675 -15.95 -35.29 17.30
CA PRO A 675 -16.23 -34.99 18.70
C PRO A 675 -16.03 -36.21 19.59
N ARG A 676 -15.39 -36.06 20.76
CA ARG A 676 -15.06 -37.20 21.65
C ARG A 676 -16.23 -37.73 22.50
N MET A 677 -17.38 -37.07 22.51
CA MET A 677 -18.62 -37.49 23.19
C MET A 677 -19.86 -37.05 22.38
N GLY A 678 -20.96 -37.81 22.51
CA GLY A 678 -22.07 -37.80 21.56
C GLY A 678 -23.15 -36.71 21.74
N THR A 679 -24.09 -36.72 20.79
CA THR A 679 -25.26 -35.84 20.72
C THR A 679 -26.24 -36.04 21.87
N HIS A 680 -26.68 -34.95 22.51
CA HIS A 680 -28.10 -34.58 22.68
C HIS A 680 -28.22 -33.20 23.36
N ALA A 681 -29.19 -32.39 22.95
CA ALA A 681 -29.52 -31.13 23.61
C ALA A 681 -30.56 -31.36 24.72
N HIS A 682 -30.25 -30.96 25.96
CA HIS A 682 -31.25 -30.85 27.02
C HIS A 682 -31.06 -29.58 27.86
N LEU A 683 -32.05 -28.71 27.80
CA LEU A 683 -32.27 -27.63 28.76
C LEU A 683 -32.89 -28.21 30.04
N THR A 684 -32.30 -27.95 31.21
CA THR A 684 -33.04 -27.53 32.43
C THR A 684 -32.07 -27.12 33.55
N PRO A 685 -32.46 -26.18 34.46
CA PRO A 685 -31.51 -25.58 35.41
C PRO A 685 -31.47 -26.27 36.78
N THR A 686 -30.29 -26.67 37.24
CA THR A 686 -30.09 -27.24 38.59
C THR A 686 -29.65 -26.18 39.60
N LYS A 687 -30.63 -25.47 40.19
CA LYS A 687 -30.45 -24.77 41.47
C LYS A 687 -30.03 -25.79 42.55
N ARG A 688 -28.78 -25.76 43.03
CA ARG A 688 -28.35 -26.52 44.22
C ARG A 688 -27.97 -25.57 45.36
N LYS A 689 -28.97 -25.10 46.11
CA LYS A 689 -28.74 -24.54 47.46
C LYS A 689 -28.09 -25.61 48.33
N ARG A 690 -26.91 -25.34 48.89
CA ARG A 690 -26.48 -26.02 50.13
C ARG A 690 -27.20 -25.35 51.30
N LYS A 691 -27.77 -26.14 52.21
CA LYS A 691 -28.11 -25.66 53.57
C LYS A 691 -26.78 -25.39 54.31
N GLY A 692 -26.72 -24.34 55.13
CA GLY A 692 -25.62 -24.20 56.10
C GLY A 692 -25.29 -22.77 56.53
N THR A 693 -25.25 -21.81 55.60
CA THR A 693 -24.76 -20.45 55.89
C THR A 693 -25.74 -19.36 55.44
N ASN A 694 -26.18 -18.54 56.40
CA ASN A 694 -26.57 -17.16 56.15
C ASN A 694 -25.30 -16.28 56.15
N PHE A 695 -25.45 -15.03 55.72
CA PHE A 695 -24.39 -14.02 55.54
C PHE A 695 -23.43 -14.32 54.38
N ALA A 696 -23.49 -13.46 53.35
CA ALA A 696 -22.34 -13.19 52.50
C ALA A 696 -21.50 -12.12 53.22
N LEU A 697 -20.24 -12.40 53.51
CA LEU A 697 -19.30 -11.43 54.06
C LEU A 697 -18.20 -11.11 53.05
N GLN A 698 -17.98 -9.81 52.90
CA GLN A 698 -17.05 -9.19 51.98
C GLN A 698 -15.70 -8.96 52.69
N GLY A 699 -14.60 -9.37 52.05
CA GLY A 699 -13.24 -8.99 52.45
C GLY A 699 -12.52 -9.96 53.41
N ASN A 700 -11.43 -10.56 52.92
CA ASN A 700 -10.14 -10.69 53.64
C ASN A 700 -9.10 -11.41 52.76
N CYS A 701 -8.49 -10.69 51.82
CA CYS A 701 -7.19 -11.09 51.28
C CYS A 701 -6.10 -10.42 52.13
N ARG A 702 -5.13 -11.21 52.63
CA ARG A 702 -4.04 -10.71 53.47
C ARG A 702 -3.08 -9.86 52.65
N VAL A 703 -2.78 -8.67 53.15
CA VAL A 703 -1.61 -7.90 52.73
C VAL A 703 -0.35 -8.65 53.20
N TYR A 704 0.58 -8.90 52.28
CA TYR A 704 1.96 -9.24 52.59
C TYR A 704 2.83 -8.08 52.14
N ASN A 705 3.56 -7.47 53.06
CA ASN A 705 4.56 -6.46 52.73
C ASN A 705 5.79 -7.16 52.12
N LEU A 706 6.12 -6.77 50.89
CA LEU A 706 7.46 -6.96 50.31
C LEU A 706 8.05 -5.57 50.08
N THR A 707 8.65 -5.02 51.13
CA THR A 707 9.69 -4.00 51.00
C THR A 707 11.01 -4.68 50.61
N ASP A 708 11.91 -3.92 50.01
CA ASP A 708 13.27 -4.35 49.61
C ASP A 708 13.34 -5.44 48.53
N VAL A 709 12.79 -5.12 47.35
CA VAL A 709 13.41 -5.51 46.08
C VAL A 709 13.80 -4.21 45.35
N THR A 710 15.08 -4.06 45.03
CA THR A 710 15.55 -2.92 44.22
C THR A 710 14.90 -2.96 42.84
N PRO A 711 14.26 -1.87 42.37
CA PRO A 711 13.56 -1.91 41.11
C PRO A 711 14.55 -2.05 39.95
N ALA A 712 14.44 -3.15 39.21
CA ALA A 712 15.06 -3.27 37.89
C ALA A 712 14.65 -2.05 37.05
N SER A 713 15.60 -1.48 36.31
CA SER A 713 15.43 -0.24 35.57
C SER A 713 14.18 -0.30 34.69
N ARG A 714 13.23 0.63 34.92
CA ARG A 714 12.11 0.84 33.97
C ARG A 714 12.70 1.06 32.58
N PRO A 715 12.12 0.49 31.51
CA PRO A 715 12.54 0.83 30.16
C PRO A 715 12.43 2.34 29.98
N SER A 716 13.48 2.97 29.44
CA SER A 716 13.52 4.41 29.22
C SER A 716 12.28 4.86 28.44
N PRO A 717 11.60 5.95 28.84
CA PRO A 717 10.42 6.41 28.14
C PRO A 717 10.78 6.72 26.68
N VAL A 718 9.92 6.30 25.74
CA VAL A 718 10.14 6.53 24.32
C VAL A 718 10.10 8.03 24.05
N ALA A 719 11.27 8.64 23.89
CA ALA A 719 11.40 10.03 23.53
C ALA A 719 11.01 10.22 22.07
N GLY A 720 10.12 11.18 21.80
CA GLY A 720 9.62 11.47 20.46
C GLY A 720 8.86 12.79 20.43
N GLY A 721 8.84 13.41 19.25
CA GLY A 721 8.20 14.70 19.00
C GLY A 721 8.22 15.02 17.51
N ASN A 722 7.96 16.28 17.15
CA ASN A 722 7.90 16.69 15.75
C ASN A 722 9.29 16.64 15.09
N LEU A 723 9.33 16.15 13.85
CA LEU A 723 10.54 16.19 13.01
C LEU A 723 10.53 17.47 12.16
N LEU A 724 11.48 18.36 12.44
CA LEU A 724 11.83 19.48 11.56
C LEU A 724 12.97 19.06 10.62
N ALA A 725 12.99 19.57 9.40
CA ALA A 725 13.97 19.19 8.38
C ALA A 725 14.55 20.43 7.68
N TYR A 726 15.88 20.52 7.68
CA TYR A 726 16.64 21.67 7.19
C TYR A 726 17.57 21.24 6.07
N ALA A 727 17.52 21.93 4.93
CA ALA A 727 18.32 21.61 3.75
C ALA A 727 19.36 22.70 3.47
N SER A 728 20.60 22.28 3.17
CA SER A 728 21.69 23.15 2.72
C SER A 728 22.46 22.49 1.58
N ARG A 729 23.17 23.31 0.79
CA ARG A 729 24.05 22.84 -0.30
C ARG A 729 25.47 23.34 -0.09
N LEU A 730 26.33 22.44 0.36
CA LEU A 730 27.77 22.65 0.48
C LEU A 730 28.42 22.76 -0.90
N LYS A 731 29.54 23.48 -0.99
CA LYS A 731 30.16 23.90 -2.25
C LYS A 731 31.43 23.09 -2.55
N PRO A 732 31.90 23.05 -3.82
CA PRO A 732 33.25 22.61 -4.15
C PRO A 732 34.30 23.21 -3.19
N GLY A 733 35.22 22.38 -2.71
CA GLY A 733 36.28 22.78 -1.78
C GLY A 733 35.88 22.94 -0.31
N SER A 734 34.61 22.69 0.05
CA SER A 734 34.21 22.70 1.48
C SER A 734 34.75 21.45 2.18
N ASP A 735 35.34 21.59 3.38
CA ASP A 735 35.60 20.41 4.23
C ASP A 735 34.26 19.83 4.70
N LEU A 736 34.12 18.52 4.53
CA LEU A 736 32.89 17.77 4.77
C LEU A 736 32.45 17.84 6.23
N VAL A 737 33.40 17.71 7.16
CA VAL A 737 33.08 17.45 8.58
C VAL A 737 32.71 18.73 9.31
N SER A 738 33.55 19.77 9.19
CA SER A 738 33.27 21.10 9.72
C SER A 738 31.98 21.68 9.15
N SER A 739 31.76 21.58 7.84
CA SER A 739 30.52 22.08 7.21
C SER A 739 29.25 21.37 7.69
N ILE A 740 29.32 20.08 8.01
CA ILE A 740 28.18 19.35 8.62
C ILE A 740 27.96 19.82 10.07
N GLU A 741 29.02 20.04 10.84
CA GLU A 741 28.91 20.48 12.24
C GLU A 741 28.45 21.93 12.36
N GLU A 742 28.92 22.84 11.50
CA GLU A 742 28.44 24.22 11.40
C GLU A 742 26.96 24.26 11.01
N PHE A 743 26.53 23.48 10.02
CA PHE A 743 25.13 23.42 9.63
C PHE A 743 24.26 22.80 10.74
N ALA A 744 24.73 21.75 11.41
CA ALA A 744 24.04 21.17 12.57
C ALA A 744 23.90 22.18 13.72
N ALA A 745 24.94 22.96 14.01
CA ALA A 745 24.91 24.01 15.04
C ALA A 745 23.90 25.12 14.70
N GLN A 746 23.89 25.61 13.45
CA GLN A 746 22.90 26.58 12.97
C GLN A 746 21.46 26.03 13.07
N VAL A 747 21.27 24.76 12.70
CA VAL A 747 19.98 24.07 12.73
C VAL A 747 19.47 23.83 14.15
N ILE A 748 20.34 23.44 15.10
CA ILE A 748 19.97 23.30 16.51
C ILE A 748 19.64 24.67 17.13
N ALA A 749 20.42 25.72 16.81
CA ALA A 749 20.16 27.07 17.29
C ALA A 749 18.83 27.65 16.76
N ALA A 750 18.49 27.40 15.50
CA ALA A 750 17.25 27.86 14.86
C ALA A 750 15.95 27.20 15.38
N VAL A 751 16.06 26.24 16.32
CA VAL A 751 14.93 25.56 16.98
C VAL A 751 14.95 25.83 18.50
N ALA A 752 15.84 26.70 18.99
CA ALA A 752 16.00 27.07 20.40
C ALA A 752 15.34 28.42 20.77
N ASP A 753 14.36 28.88 19.96
CA ASP A 753 13.61 30.11 20.24
C ASP A 753 12.87 30.01 21.58
N GLY A 754 13.25 30.89 22.51
CA GLY A 754 12.91 30.81 23.93
C GLY A 754 14.04 31.26 24.86
N GLY A 755 15.30 31.25 24.36
CA GLY A 755 16.45 31.88 25.03
C GLY A 755 17.20 31.01 26.04
N ASP A 756 16.74 29.78 26.27
CA ASP A 756 17.46 28.78 27.08
C ASP A 756 18.41 27.95 26.20
N VAL A 757 19.65 28.41 26.08
CA VAL A 757 20.68 27.83 25.18
C VAL A 757 21.12 26.42 25.62
N SER A 758 20.63 25.88 26.75
CA SER A 758 21.02 24.54 27.22
C SER A 758 20.19 23.38 26.66
N SER A 759 19.13 23.60 25.88
CA SER A 759 18.36 22.50 25.28
C SER A 759 19.13 21.87 24.10
N SER A 760 19.95 20.86 24.35
CA SER A 760 20.62 20.11 23.27
C SER A 760 19.56 19.30 22.51
N GLN A 761 19.50 19.42 21.18
CA GLN A 761 18.43 18.82 20.38
C GLN A 761 18.91 17.64 19.51
N ALA A 762 18.00 16.69 19.28
CA ALA A 762 18.27 15.45 18.57
C ALA A 762 18.44 15.62 17.05
N CYS A 763 19.63 16.05 16.61
CA CYS A 763 19.97 16.25 15.21
C CYS A 763 20.54 14.98 14.55
N PHE A 764 20.17 14.72 13.29
CA PHE A 764 20.64 13.56 12.51
C PHE A 764 20.58 13.83 10.99
N VAL A 765 21.27 13.01 10.19
CA VAL A 765 21.24 13.14 8.72
C VAL A 765 19.98 12.45 8.16
N LEU A 766 19.18 13.19 7.39
CA LEU A 766 18.00 12.69 6.66
C LEU A 766 18.30 12.34 5.20
N SER A 767 19.17 13.12 4.55
CA SER A 767 19.61 12.89 3.18
C SER A 767 20.95 13.58 2.91
N ALA A 768 21.75 13.01 2.02
CA ALA A 768 23.06 13.52 1.65
C ALA A 768 23.42 12.97 0.26
N VAL A 769 23.36 13.83 -0.76
CA VAL A 769 23.65 13.47 -2.15
C VAL A 769 24.71 14.42 -2.70
N GLY A 770 25.76 13.90 -3.32
CA GLY A 770 26.87 14.72 -3.79
C GLY A 770 28.13 13.94 -4.08
N SER A 771 29.25 14.63 -4.21
CA SER A 771 30.55 14.04 -4.54
C SER A 771 31.68 14.60 -3.69
N LEU A 772 32.72 13.80 -3.49
CA LEU A 772 33.95 14.15 -2.77
C LEU A 772 35.18 14.07 -3.70
N GLU A 773 36.18 14.89 -3.40
CA GLU A 773 37.50 14.89 -4.07
C GLU A 773 38.50 14.02 -3.30
N CYS A 774 38.32 13.93 -1.99
CA CYS A 774 38.97 12.95 -1.14
C CYS A 774 38.09 12.62 0.08
N VAL A 775 38.30 11.46 0.69
CA VAL A 775 37.68 11.09 1.98
C VAL A 775 38.60 10.21 2.80
N THR A 776 38.59 10.41 4.12
CA THR A 776 39.25 9.54 5.09
C THR A 776 38.20 8.86 5.96
N LEU A 777 38.18 7.53 5.93
CA LEU A 777 37.26 6.70 6.71
C LEU A 777 38.05 5.79 7.66
N ARG A 778 37.57 5.67 8.89
CA ARG A 778 38.02 4.65 9.84
C ARG A 778 37.21 3.38 9.60
N MET A 779 37.91 2.30 9.25
CA MET A 779 37.34 0.99 8.97
C MET A 779 36.85 0.29 10.24
N ALA A 780 36.00 -0.72 10.08
CA ALA A 780 35.61 -1.59 11.17
C ALA A 780 36.80 -2.47 11.61
N ASN A 781 37.34 -2.22 12.79
CA ASN A 781 38.37 -3.05 13.39
C ASN A 781 38.13 -3.10 14.92
N ALA A 782 37.69 -4.25 15.43
CA ALA A 782 37.25 -4.39 16.82
C ALA A 782 38.20 -5.29 17.62
N CYS A 783 39.13 -4.66 18.35
CA CYS A 783 39.89 -5.32 19.41
C CYS A 783 40.48 -4.28 20.38
N ARG A 784 39.97 -4.23 21.61
CA ARG A 784 40.74 -3.80 22.78
C ARG A 784 40.51 -4.83 23.87
N VAL A 785 41.54 -5.60 24.20
CA VAL A 785 41.50 -6.53 25.33
C VAL A 785 41.44 -5.69 26.61
N GLY A 786 40.68 -6.15 27.61
CA GLY A 786 40.48 -5.42 28.86
C GLY A 786 41.80 -5.19 29.60
N GLY A 787 41.99 -3.97 30.12
CA GLY A 787 43.15 -3.65 30.94
C GLY A 787 42.96 -4.12 32.38
N GLY A 788 43.80 -5.07 32.83
CA GLY A 788 43.77 -5.55 34.21
C GLY A 788 44.85 -6.58 34.51
N GLY A 789 46.01 -6.12 35.00
CA GLY A 789 47.04 -6.96 35.64
C GLY A 789 48.14 -7.52 34.74
N ASP A 790 49.32 -6.90 34.85
CA ASP A 790 50.65 -7.52 35.01
C ASP A 790 51.12 -8.64 34.06
N GLY A 791 52.17 -8.37 33.26
CA GLY A 791 52.98 -9.44 32.62
C GLY A 791 53.66 -9.08 31.29
N LEU A 792 54.83 -8.45 31.37
CA LEU A 792 55.80 -8.13 30.29
C LEU A 792 55.56 -8.75 28.88
N ASN A 793 55.16 -7.91 27.91
CA ASN A 793 55.86 -7.66 26.62
C ASN A 793 54.94 -6.96 25.61
N ASP A 794 54.71 -5.64 25.76
CA ASP A 794 53.87 -4.88 24.82
C ASP A 794 54.67 -4.39 23.61
N SER A 795 54.40 -4.97 22.44
CA SER A 795 54.79 -4.41 21.14
C SER A 795 53.74 -4.72 20.05
N MET A 796 52.44 -4.70 20.38
CA MET A 796 51.41 -4.78 19.32
C MET A 796 50.13 -3.97 19.59
N SER A 797 50.30 -2.65 19.77
CA SER A 797 49.24 -1.66 19.62
C SER A 797 48.63 -1.71 18.19
N LYS A 798 47.64 -2.57 17.97
CA LYS A 798 46.84 -2.60 16.75
C LYS A 798 45.95 -1.35 16.68
N SER A 799 46.44 -0.35 15.96
CA SER A 799 45.69 0.88 15.67
C SER A 799 44.42 0.58 14.86
N ASN A 800 43.43 1.47 14.94
CA ASN A 800 42.31 1.47 14.01
C ASN A 800 42.84 1.56 12.57
N ASP A 801 42.29 0.75 11.67
CA ASP A 801 42.59 0.84 10.24
C ASP A 801 41.89 2.09 9.68
N ILE A 802 42.68 3.07 9.21
CA ILE A 802 42.19 4.34 8.68
C ILE A 802 42.69 4.45 7.24
N LYS A 803 41.75 4.63 6.32
CA LYS A 803 42.02 4.65 4.88
C LYS A 803 41.58 5.99 4.29
N THR A 804 42.43 6.54 3.44
CA THR A 804 42.18 7.77 2.70
C THR A 804 42.13 7.46 1.21
N TRP A 805 41.03 7.81 0.57
CA TRP A 805 40.85 7.76 -0.87
C TRP A 805 41.02 9.18 -1.41
N ASN A 806 42.11 9.45 -2.11
CA ASN A 806 42.38 10.73 -2.78
C ASN A 806 41.96 10.63 -4.26
N GLN A 807 40.66 10.45 -4.47
CA GLN A 807 40.05 10.28 -5.79
C GLN A 807 38.62 10.81 -5.78
N ARG A 808 38.08 11.12 -6.96
CA ARG A 808 36.69 11.51 -7.12
C ARG A 808 35.76 10.36 -6.74
N LEU A 809 34.78 10.66 -5.89
CA LEU A 809 33.86 9.69 -5.31
C LEU A 809 32.45 10.26 -5.29
N GLU A 810 31.45 9.45 -5.65
CA GLU A 810 30.04 9.79 -5.44
C GLU A 810 29.59 9.31 -4.05
N ILE A 811 28.86 10.15 -3.32
CA ILE A 811 28.30 9.84 -1.99
C ILE A 811 27.06 8.97 -2.19
N VAL A 812 27.15 7.69 -1.85
CA VAL A 812 26.06 6.72 -1.95
C VAL A 812 25.15 6.79 -0.73
N SER A 813 25.72 7.05 0.45
CA SER A 813 24.98 7.44 1.65
C SER A 813 25.88 8.16 2.65
N LEU A 814 25.31 9.03 3.47
CA LEU A 814 25.91 9.54 4.71
C LEU A 814 24.82 9.51 5.77
N MET A 815 25.11 8.88 6.90
CA MET A 815 24.16 8.56 7.97
C MET A 815 24.82 8.89 9.31
N GLY A 816 24.05 9.40 10.28
CA GLY A 816 24.59 9.60 11.62
C GLY A 816 23.81 10.58 12.49
N THR A 817 24.27 10.70 13.74
CA THR A 817 23.71 11.57 14.77
C THR A 817 24.68 12.69 15.15
N LEU A 818 24.13 13.86 15.41
CA LEU A 818 24.82 15.13 15.65
C LEU A 818 24.28 15.73 16.95
N SER A 819 25.16 16.29 17.77
CA SER A 819 24.81 16.96 19.04
C SER A 819 25.93 17.94 19.42
N PRO A 820 25.67 18.93 20.30
CA PRO A 820 26.73 19.78 20.85
C PRO A 820 27.83 18.98 21.58
N SER A 821 27.49 17.79 22.09
CA SER A 821 28.43 16.86 22.74
C SER A 821 29.21 15.95 21.77
N GLY A 822 28.98 16.08 20.45
CA GLY A 822 29.74 15.41 19.41
C GLY A 822 28.90 14.65 18.37
N LYS A 823 29.53 14.43 17.21
CA LYS A 823 29.01 13.70 16.05
C LYS A 823 29.33 12.19 16.10
N HIS A 824 28.51 11.38 15.43
CA HIS A 824 28.88 10.02 14.99
C HIS A 824 28.32 9.82 13.58
N LEU A 825 29.18 9.92 12.57
CA LEU A 825 28.85 9.83 11.15
C LEU A 825 29.49 8.59 10.52
N HIS A 826 28.74 7.88 9.68
CA HIS A 826 29.22 6.84 8.77
C HIS A 826 28.80 7.20 7.36
N MET A 827 29.61 6.84 6.36
CA MET A 827 29.24 7.05 4.97
C MET A 827 29.68 5.89 4.08
N SER A 828 29.00 5.78 2.93
CA SER A 828 29.42 4.94 1.82
C SER A 828 29.62 5.79 0.55
N VAL A 829 30.68 5.47 -0.18
CA VAL A 829 31.18 6.23 -1.33
C VAL A 829 31.52 5.29 -2.48
N SER A 830 31.18 5.66 -3.71
CA SER A 830 31.47 4.89 -4.92
C SER A 830 32.61 5.50 -5.71
N ASP A 831 33.52 4.65 -6.22
CA ASP A 831 34.46 5.04 -7.27
C ASP A 831 33.84 5.04 -8.68
N GLU A 832 34.62 5.46 -9.66
CA GLU A 832 34.28 5.49 -11.10
C GLU A 832 34.04 4.09 -11.73
N HIS A 833 34.27 3.01 -10.98
CA HIS A 833 33.97 1.64 -11.39
C HIS A 833 32.74 1.07 -10.66
N GLY A 834 32.02 1.89 -9.88
CA GLY A 834 30.86 1.46 -9.09
C GLY A 834 31.21 0.69 -7.82
N ARG A 835 32.49 0.67 -7.38
CA ARG A 835 32.90 -0.03 -6.17
C ARG A 835 32.63 0.86 -4.96
N VAL A 836 31.85 0.32 -4.02
CA VAL A 836 31.44 1.05 -2.82
C VAL A 836 32.35 0.72 -1.64
N PHE A 837 32.94 1.75 -1.05
CA PHE A 837 33.69 1.71 0.20
C PHE A 837 32.88 2.39 1.31
N GLY A 838 33.13 2.07 2.58
CA GLY A 838 32.41 2.69 3.68
C GLY A 838 33.04 2.49 5.05
N GLY A 839 32.68 3.37 5.99
CA GLY A 839 33.23 3.41 7.34
C GLY A 839 32.82 4.67 8.11
N HIS A 840 33.41 4.86 9.29
CA HIS A 840 33.18 6.02 10.14
C HIS A 840 33.95 7.23 9.58
N VAL A 841 33.28 8.37 9.42
CA VAL A 841 33.83 9.56 8.72
C VAL A 841 34.86 10.27 9.61
N MET A 842 36.09 10.43 9.10
CA MET A 842 37.14 11.21 9.78
C MET A 842 37.29 12.61 9.17
N SER A 843 37.33 12.71 7.84
CA SER A 843 37.48 13.96 7.06
C SER A 843 37.16 13.73 5.59
N GLY A 844 37.01 14.80 4.80
CA GLY A 844 36.86 14.73 3.34
C GLY A 844 36.56 16.08 2.72
N THR A 845 36.70 16.23 1.40
CA THR A 845 36.50 17.51 0.70
C THR A 845 35.42 17.36 -0.35
N VAL A 846 34.44 18.27 -0.38
CA VAL A 846 33.33 18.27 -1.37
C VAL A 846 33.84 18.63 -2.76
N TYR A 847 33.51 17.81 -3.78
CA TYR A 847 33.98 18.00 -5.16
C TYR A 847 33.04 18.88 -6.00
N THR A 848 31.84 18.43 -6.37
CA THR A 848 30.88 19.25 -7.17
C THR A 848 29.75 19.87 -6.33
N THR A 849 29.29 19.13 -5.32
CA THR A 849 28.15 19.48 -4.47
C THR A 849 28.08 18.51 -3.30
N LEU A 850 27.48 18.94 -2.19
CA LEU A 850 26.80 18.04 -1.26
C LEU A 850 25.50 18.71 -0.83
N GLU A 851 24.39 18.13 -1.28
CA GLU A 851 23.01 18.48 -0.94
C GLU A 851 22.64 17.69 0.31
N LEU A 852 22.64 18.40 1.44
CA LEU A 852 22.57 17.84 2.79
C LEU A 852 21.25 18.26 3.45
N VAL A 853 20.51 17.29 3.96
CA VAL A 853 19.30 17.50 4.75
C VAL A 853 19.53 16.94 6.15
N LEU A 854 19.42 17.80 7.17
CA LEU A 854 19.45 17.44 8.58
C LEU A 854 18.04 17.42 9.15
N GLY A 855 17.74 16.43 9.98
CA GLY A 855 16.51 16.32 10.76
C GLY A 855 16.76 16.65 12.22
N VAL A 856 15.82 17.32 12.87
CA VAL A 856 15.80 17.59 14.32
C VAL A 856 14.47 17.12 14.91
N ILE A 857 14.53 16.34 16.00
CA ILE A 857 13.34 15.94 16.74
C ILE A 857 13.12 16.92 17.91
N GLN A 858 12.04 17.70 17.86
CA GLN A 858 11.65 18.59 18.96
C GLN A 858 11.33 17.79 20.23
N GLY A 859 11.69 18.32 21.40
CA GLY A 859 11.45 17.66 22.69
C GLY A 859 12.35 16.44 22.98
N VAL A 860 13.32 16.14 22.12
CA VAL A 860 14.27 15.04 22.31
C VAL A 860 15.71 15.57 22.32
N GLU A 861 16.47 15.18 23.33
CA GLU A 861 17.87 15.53 23.52
C GLU A 861 18.79 14.37 23.14
N PHE A 862 19.85 14.67 22.39
CA PHE A 862 21.00 13.78 22.15
C PHE A 862 22.21 14.30 22.92
N SER A 863 22.82 13.45 23.75
CA SER A 863 24.06 13.72 24.47
C SER A 863 25.06 12.55 24.33
N ARG A 864 26.32 12.77 24.69
CA ARG A 864 27.42 11.79 24.59
C ARG A 864 28.16 11.58 25.90
N GLU A 865 27.65 10.63 26.67
CA GLU A 865 28.12 10.28 28.01
C GLU A 865 29.06 9.07 27.94
N LEU A 866 30.04 8.98 28.84
CA LEU A 866 30.98 7.86 28.86
C LEU A 866 30.27 6.59 29.31
N ASP A 867 30.12 5.61 28.41
CA ASP A 867 29.65 4.28 28.79
C ASP A 867 30.84 3.49 29.39
N PRO A 868 30.81 3.12 30.68
CA PRO A 868 31.89 2.33 31.29
C PRO A 868 32.04 0.93 30.67
N ASN A 869 31.06 0.44 29.91
CA ASN A 869 31.12 -0.87 29.25
C ASN A 869 31.85 -0.81 27.90
N THR A 870 31.74 0.29 27.13
CA THR A 870 32.45 0.45 25.85
C THR A 870 33.76 1.23 25.98
N GLY A 871 33.88 2.07 27.01
CA GLY A 871 35.00 3.01 27.18
C GLY A 871 34.93 4.23 26.25
N TYR A 872 33.83 4.41 25.51
CA TYR A 872 33.60 5.53 24.60
C TYR A 872 32.42 6.39 25.04
N ARG A 873 32.25 7.55 24.39
CA ARG A 873 31.14 8.47 24.64
C ARG A 873 29.93 8.13 23.75
N GLU A 874 29.13 7.20 24.22
CA GLU A 874 27.97 6.66 23.50
C GLU A 874 26.77 7.59 23.51
N LEU A 875 25.81 7.35 22.61
CA LEU A 875 24.63 8.18 22.45
C LEU A 875 23.63 7.95 23.60
N MET A 876 23.42 8.97 24.41
CA MET A 876 22.33 9.04 25.39
C MET A 876 21.18 9.87 24.80
N VAL A 877 19.95 9.36 24.97
CA VAL A 877 18.72 9.98 24.45
C VAL A 877 17.80 10.29 25.62
N ARG A 878 17.32 11.54 25.69
CA ARG A 878 16.45 12.05 26.75
C ARG A 878 15.25 12.77 26.15
N SER A 879 14.18 12.92 26.92
CA SER A 879 13.03 13.75 26.55
C SER A 879 12.98 15.01 27.42
N ASP A 880 12.88 16.18 26.79
CA ASP A 880 12.61 17.42 27.51
C ASP A 880 11.12 17.49 27.84
N LYS A 881 10.80 17.37 29.13
CA LYS A 881 9.42 17.32 29.61
C LYS A 881 8.69 18.66 29.47
N ARG A 882 9.39 19.77 29.24
CA ARG A 882 8.82 21.12 29.19
C ARG A 882 7.88 21.37 28.00
N ILE A 883 7.86 20.48 27.00
CA ILE A 883 7.11 20.66 25.74
C ILE A 883 5.86 19.75 25.67
N ILE A 884 5.65 18.85 26.63
CA ILE A 884 4.62 17.79 26.55
C ILE A 884 3.23 18.24 27.05
N ASP A 885 3.16 19.29 27.88
CA ASP A 885 1.92 19.67 28.60
C ASP A 885 1.00 20.68 27.86
N GLU A 886 1.32 21.08 26.61
CA GLU A 886 0.51 22.04 25.81
C GLU A 886 0.03 21.48 24.43
N ALA A 887 -0.11 20.15 24.28
CA ALA A 887 -0.43 19.46 23.01
C ALA A 887 -1.75 18.67 22.98
#